data_AF-A0A396U5B5-F1
#
_entry.id   AF-A0A396U5B5-F1
#
_cell.length_a   1.000
_cell.length_b   1.000
_cell.length_c   1.000
_cell.angle_alpha   90.00
_cell.angle_beta   90.00
_cell.angle_gamma   90.00
#
_symmetry.space_group_name_H-M   'P 1'
#
loop_
_entity.id
_entity.type
_entity.pdbx_description
1 polymer ?
#
loop_
_entity_poly.entity_id
_entity_poly.type
_entity_poly.pdbx_seq_one_letter_code
_entity_poly.pdbx_strand_id
1 'polypeptide(L)'
;MKYNLKPLMLGSVIAVSTALTGCGSDQEQPEIIDVFEEVGLWCKSPSIVQIASPDSYALSEQEQADLAAAKAEAKAAAQAEQGDDFDEVAWEADFKYEQLDLYAILGLTLEEKERQAIAKEEAKAFKVGQGQDVIYGDGFDEWFEQWFAAIPPANYLGPSQRIERSVNETTPEMDGEEICYTPPLSCPNYKVIDETGTYECIVPEQNPILGVPDPEVTAGANEAIAFYRHEDHVEGEDNSALYENMVVHTWNNDDCTAYQEDSIASWGSNSTYANDNKGIDGNYGHYWKLHLLEEPSNCANIIFNDTASGKKISDSDLTMPIGPSGNVVLHNLDKNAFAHDDFPVNVLDGMLLINQHPYLGAEASSGIKACGWGLAADDSGELCLGEELMCPADTVAVGVGAVDVASKCVTIFNPEETTLYIKGGFNGWSATDDAMFEYTGEGQYRLNYLYDTECEVVAATDDSEGEDCTMIHQFKVADEGWSEPASFGSIKGGDQSGVGKTITMTVGEGVGQNMSVEMAEEKTYQFLVNATDTTAVELTINEVPVAAFPVVTMGDETIELVYSSNGQYVFRKALMAEEYSFTIADEAAGFAVGAIGTDNIITASMPLALENGGGALSFTPDSAAEYDFVLDLSNPEMPSIEIKPALPFGTTPVFIRGSVNGWSSPEADEVLWNASERSYSVLYGLEAGGNHAFKFADASWGTVNLGFNDVTIADDSIAVTDDGGNMRVVVEKSTSYKFEVNFDTAEPVVKVSEAPLYLRGSITDWGASDANQLMFMGSDAGNTAETSRTYSMEVTISGPGEFKVADEGWGGSLGYNYGVEVAGTKVELGVALTLVQSNNNIGIDLPAGTYLFSFEDGVSKTMTVTAK
;
A
#
# COMPACT_ATOMS: atom_id res chain seq x y z
N MET A 1 31.15 -48.52 -32.04
CA MET A 1 31.79 -48.63 -33.37
C MET A 1 32.40 -47.27 -33.68
N LYS A 2 33.65 -47.23 -34.15
CA LYS A 2 34.36 -46.00 -34.51
C LYS A 2 33.83 -45.47 -35.84
N TYR A 3 33.46 -44.20 -35.91
CA TYR A 3 33.46 -43.45 -37.16
C TYR A 3 34.33 -42.20 -37.00
N ASN A 4 35.36 -42.14 -37.83
CA ASN A 4 36.23 -40.99 -38.05
C ASN A 4 35.52 -40.03 -39.01
N LEU A 5 35.45 -38.74 -38.68
CA LEU A 5 35.26 -37.67 -39.66
C LEU A 5 36.53 -36.82 -39.70
N LYS A 6 37.03 -36.59 -40.91
CA LYS A 6 38.18 -35.74 -41.25
C LYS A 6 37.72 -34.29 -41.47
N PRO A 7 38.60 -33.30 -41.28
CA PRO A 7 38.28 -31.88 -41.46
C PRO A 7 38.34 -31.51 -42.95
N LEU A 8 37.36 -30.75 -43.42
CA LEU A 8 37.43 -30.04 -44.70
C LEU A 8 37.59 -28.55 -44.42
N MET A 9 38.71 -28.04 -44.93
CA MET A 9 39.19 -26.66 -44.87
C MET A 9 38.18 -25.68 -45.49
N LEU A 10 37.69 -24.70 -44.71
CA LEU A 10 37.18 -23.44 -45.24
C LEU A 10 38.34 -22.43 -45.24
N GLY A 11 39.22 -22.57 -46.22
CA GLY A 11 40.20 -21.55 -46.56
C GLY A 11 39.90 -21.05 -47.97
N SER A 12 39.84 -19.72 -48.12
CA SER A 12 39.79 -18.96 -49.37
C SER A 12 38.48 -18.93 -50.18
N VAL A 13 37.57 -18.00 -49.84
CA VAL A 13 36.92 -17.10 -50.82
C VAL A 13 36.63 -15.74 -50.15
N ILE A 14 37.68 -14.94 -49.91
CA ILE A 14 37.54 -13.47 -49.88
C ILE A 14 38.29 -12.98 -51.12
N ALA A 15 37.53 -12.55 -52.13
CA ALA A 15 37.88 -11.51 -53.11
C ALA A 15 36.97 -11.67 -54.34
N VAL A 16 36.04 -10.76 -54.50
CA VAL A 16 35.92 -9.82 -55.64
C VAL A 16 34.50 -9.27 -55.58
N SER A 17 34.33 -8.24 -54.74
CA SER A 17 33.27 -7.27 -54.88
C SER A 17 33.96 -5.92 -55.05
N THR A 18 34.13 -5.47 -56.30
CA THR A 18 34.07 -4.05 -56.66
C THR A 18 34.20 -3.84 -58.16
N ALA A 19 33.32 -2.95 -58.65
CA ALA A 19 33.39 -2.17 -59.88
C ALA A 19 33.11 -2.88 -61.21
N LEU A 20 31.94 -2.59 -61.79
CA LEU A 20 31.83 -1.63 -62.91
C LEU A 20 30.38 -1.46 -63.38
N THR A 21 29.89 -0.23 -63.22
CA THR A 21 28.87 0.35 -64.09
C THR A 21 29.47 0.63 -65.46
N GLY A 22 28.75 0.29 -66.54
CA GLY A 22 28.95 0.92 -67.86
C GLY A 22 29.00 0.00 -69.08
N CYS A 23 27.98 0.15 -69.94
CA CYS A 23 27.97 -0.01 -71.41
C CYS A 23 28.43 -1.33 -72.08
N GLY A 24 27.53 -1.92 -72.86
CA GLY A 24 27.85 -2.33 -74.25
C GLY A 24 27.68 -3.81 -74.61
N SER A 25 26.59 -4.08 -75.36
CA SER A 25 26.39 -5.08 -76.42
C SER A 25 26.81 -6.55 -76.24
N ASP A 26 25.80 -7.42 -76.38
CA ASP A 26 25.81 -8.74 -77.04
C ASP A 26 27.06 -9.61 -76.90
N GLN A 27 27.07 -10.51 -75.92
CA GLN A 27 27.50 -11.91 -76.11
C GLN A 27 27.13 -12.80 -74.91
N GLU A 28 26.36 -13.86 -75.22
CA GLU A 28 26.01 -15.08 -74.46
C GLU A 28 26.26 -15.12 -72.94
N GLN A 29 25.17 -15.11 -72.15
CA GLN A 29 25.18 -15.55 -70.75
C GLN A 29 25.27 -17.10 -70.70
N PRO A 30 26.18 -17.69 -69.90
CA PRO A 30 26.21 -19.14 -69.68
C PRO A 30 25.09 -19.58 -68.71
N GLU A 31 24.52 -20.77 -68.98
CA GLU A 31 23.49 -21.42 -68.17
C GLU A 31 23.89 -21.54 -66.69
N ILE A 32 23.00 -21.13 -65.80
CA ILE A 32 23.11 -21.34 -64.35
C ILE A 32 22.70 -22.80 -64.08
N ILE A 33 23.66 -23.62 -63.70
CA ILE A 33 23.44 -24.98 -63.18
C ILE A 33 23.14 -24.84 -61.68
N ASP A 34 22.12 -25.54 -61.19
CA ASP A 34 21.61 -25.47 -59.83
C ASP A 34 22.65 -25.96 -58.81
N VAL A 35 23.31 -25.02 -58.12
CA VAL A 35 24.42 -25.27 -57.18
C VAL A 35 23.94 -25.90 -55.86
N PHE A 36 22.63 -26.02 -55.64
CA PHE A 36 22.07 -26.47 -54.36
C PHE A 36 22.08 -28.00 -54.17
N GLU A 37 22.29 -28.80 -55.21
CA GLU A 37 22.32 -30.27 -55.10
C GLU A 37 23.69 -30.82 -54.63
N GLU A 38 24.77 -30.04 -54.71
CA GLU A 38 26.15 -30.49 -54.40
C GLU A 38 26.66 -30.12 -52.99
N VAL A 39 26.03 -29.20 -52.26
CA VAL A 39 26.52 -28.68 -50.95
C VAL A 39 25.75 -29.17 -49.71
N GLY A 40 24.73 -30.01 -49.85
CA GLY A 40 24.05 -30.66 -48.72
C GLY A 40 23.17 -29.74 -47.85
N LEU A 41 22.89 -28.51 -48.28
CA LEU A 41 21.89 -27.63 -47.67
C LEU A 41 20.51 -27.93 -48.29
N TRP A 42 19.79 -28.89 -47.72
CA TRP A 42 18.50 -29.37 -48.26
C TRP A 42 17.33 -28.40 -47.99
N CYS A 43 17.44 -27.52 -47.01
CA CYS A 43 16.42 -26.54 -46.67
C CYS A 43 16.71 -25.15 -47.26
N LYS A 44 15.73 -24.59 -47.98
CA LYS A 44 15.81 -23.22 -48.48
C LYS A 44 15.44 -22.27 -47.35
N SER A 45 16.26 -21.26 -47.11
CA SER A 45 15.90 -20.12 -46.24
C SER A 45 14.50 -19.61 -46.65
N PRO A 46 13.57 -19.41 -45.70
CA PRO A 46 13.75 -19.30 -44.24
C PRO A 46 13.60 -20.62 -43.43
N SER A 47 13.75 -21.81 -44.03
CA SER A 47 13.57 -23.08 -43.29
C SER A 47 14.87 -23.61 -42.64
N ILE A 48 14.79 -24.07 -41.38
CA ILE A 48 15.86 -24.77 -40.64
C ILE A 48 15.71 -26.29 -40.72
N VAL A 49 16.79 -27.03 -40.46
CA VAL A 49 16.76 -28.51 -40.36
C VAL A 49 16.29 -28.92 -38.97
N GLN A 50 15.21 -29.71 -38.90
CA GLN A 50 14.76 -30.39 -37.69
C GLN A 50 14.64 -31.89 -37.93
N ILE A 51 14.53 -32.69 -36.87
CA ILE A 51 14.23 -34.11 -36.97
C ILE A 51 12.72 -34.31 -36.83
N ALA A 52 12.11 -34.97 -37.82
CA ALA A 52 10.69 -35.30 -37.76
C ALA A 52 10.40 -36.16 -36.53
N SER A 53 9.38 -35.73 -35.80
CA SER A 53 8.84 -36.40 -34.62
C SER A 53 7.31 -36.35 -34.67
N PRO A 54 6.62 -37.04 -33.74
CA PRO A 54 5.18 -36.90 -33.58
C PRO A 54 4.66 -35.46 -33.45
N ASP A 55 5.49 -34.53 -32.97
CA ASP A 55 5.11 -33.11 -32.86
C ASP A 55 4.96 -32.44 -34.23
N SER A 56 5.66 -32.98 -35.24
CA SER A 56 5.67 -32.52 -36.63
C SER A 56 4.54 -33.10 -37.48
N TYR A 57 3.70 -33.96 -36.92
CA TYR A 57 2.56 -34.53 -37.64
C TYR A 57 1.50 -33.46 -37.89
N ALA A 58 0.75 -33.62 -38.99
CA ALA A 58 -0.45 -32.83 -39.21
C ALA A 58 -1.40 -32.92 -38.00
N LEU A 59 -2.13 -31.83 -37.72
CA LEU A 59 -3.18 -31.85 -36.69
C LEU A 59 -4.20 -32.94 -37.04
N SER A 60 -4.49 -33.80 -36.08
CA SER A 60 -5.53 -34.82 -36.18
C SER A 60 -6.92 -34.20 -36.36
N GLU A 61 -7.88 -34.98 -36.88
CA GLU A 61 -9.27 -34.52 -37.01
C GLU A 61 -9.86 -34.06 -35.67
N GLN A 62 -9.42 -34.65 -34.57
CA GLN A 62 -9.84 -34.29 -33.22
C GLN A 62 -9.23 -32.93 -32.80
N GLU A 63 -7.91 -32.74 -32.95
CA GLU A 63 -7.24 -31.47 -32.62
C GLU A 63 -7.83 -30.29 -33.44
N GLN A 64 -8.15 -30.52 -34.71
CA GLN A 64 -8.81 -29.50 -35.56
C GLN A 64 -10.23 -29.18 -35.07
N ALA A 65 -10.98 -30.19 -34.63
CA ALA A 65 -12.32 -29.99 -34.09
C ALA A 65 -12.29 -29.23 -32.75
N ASP A 66 -11.32 -29.54 -31.89
CA ASP A 66 -11.15 -28.91 -30.58
C ASP A 66 -10.72 -27.43 -30.72
N LEU A 67 -9.79 -27.12 -31.64
CA LEU A 67 -9.45 -25.72 -31.98
C LEU A 67 -10.65 -24.94 -32.52
N ALA A 68 -11.46 -25.56 -33.37
CA ALA A 68 -12.66 -24.93 -33.91
C ALA A 68 -13.71 -24.67 -32.81
N ALA A 69 -13.86 -25.60 -31.86
CA ALA A 69 -14.74 -25.43 -30.71
C ALA A 69 -14.26 -24.29 -29.80
N ALA A 70 -12.99 -24.27 -29.43
CA ALA A 70 -12.40 -23.24 -28.58
C ALA A 70 -12.48 -21.84 -29.24
N LYS A 71 -12.25 -21.74 -30.56
CA LYS A 71 -12.48 -20.49 -31.30
C LYS A 71 -13.93 -20.02 -31.23
N ALA A 72 -14.90 -20.94 -31.33
CA ALA A 72 -16.32 -20.59 -31.23
C ALA A 72 -16.71 -20.10 -29.82
N GLU A 73 -16.11 -20.68 -28.78
CA GLU A 73 -16.30 -20.25 -27.38
C GLU A 73 -15.70 -18.86 -27.13
N ALA A 74 -14.46 -18.62 -27.56
CA ALA A 74 -13.82 -17.31 -27.44
C ALA A 74 -14.63 -16.20 -28.15
N LYS A 75 -15.19 -16.53 -29.32
CA LYS A 75 -16.10 -15.65 -30.06
C LYS A 75 -17.36 -15.32 -29.27
N ALA A 76 -17.98 -16.33 -28.68
CA ALA A 76 -19.19 -16.15 -27.88
C ALA A 76 -18.94 -15.31 -26.62
N ALA A 77 -17.77 -15.47 -25.98
CA ALA A 77 -17.35 -14.65 -24.85
C ALA A 77 -17.15 -13.18 -25.23
N ALA A 78 -16.41 -12.91 -26.31
CA ALA A 78 -16.21 -11.55 -26.82
C ALA A 78 -17.53 -10.88 -27.23
N GLN A 79 -18.46 -11.65 -27.82
CA GLN A 79 -19.80 -11.15 -28.15
C GLN A 79 -20.63 -10.83 -26.91
N ALA A 80 -20.52 -11.62 -25.84
CA ALA A 80 -21.24 -11.37 -24.60
C ALA A 80 -20.72 -10.11 -23.88
N GLU A 81 -19.41 -9.84 -23.96
CA GLU A 81 -18.77 -8.66 -23.36
C GLU A 81 -19.10 -7.37 -24.12
N GLN A 82 -19.03 -7.40 -25.45
CA GLN A 82 -19.23 -6.22 -26.31
C GLN A 82 -20.71 -5.97 -26.66
N GLY A 83 -21.60 -6.95 -26.43
CA GLY A 83 -23.03 -6.82 -26.64
C GLY A 83 -23.39 -6.42 -28.07
N ASP A 84 -24.16 -5.34 -28.22
CA ASP A 84 -24.61 -4.82 -29.52
C ASP A 84 -23.47 -4.21 -30.36
N ASP A 85 -22.30 -3.93 -29.77
CA ASP A 85 -21.14 -3.32 -30.44
C ASP A 85 -20.15 -4.36 -31.02
N PHE A 86 -20.42 -5.66 -30.86
CA PHE A 86 -19.55 -6.73 -31.36
C PHE A 86 -19.50 -6.78 -32.90
N ASP A 87 -18.33 -6.54 -33.49
CA ASP A 87 -18.07 -6.74 -34.92
C ASP A 87 -17.43 -8.11 -35.18
N GLU A 88 -18.27 -9.05 -35.60
CA GLU A 88 -17.88 -10.42 -35.94
C GLU A 88 -16.79 -10.49 -37.02
N VAL A 89 -16.82 -9.61 -38.01
CA VAL A 89 -15.88 -9.64 -39.15
C VAL A 89 -14.52 -9.11 -38.73
N ALA A 90 -14.50 -8.04 -37.94
CA ALA A 90 -13.26 -7.50 -37.38
C ALA A 90 -12.63 -8.50 -36.41
N TRP A 91 -13.43 -9.09 -35.50
CA TRP A 91 -12.94 -10.10 -34.56
C TRP A 91 -12.35 -11.32 -35.27
N GLU A 92 -13.02 -11.85 -36.31
CA GLU A 92 -12.50 -12.99 -37.06
C GLU A 92 -11.22 -12.69 -37.84
N ALA A 93 -11.02 -11.44 -38.26
CA ALA A 93 -9.81 -11.00 -38.96
C ALA A 93 -8.61 -10.87 -38.01
N ASP A 94 -8.85 -10.45 -36.77
CA ASP A 94 -7.81 -10.18 -35.77
C ASP A 94 -7.51 -11.41 -34.88
N PHE A 95 -8.43 -12.37 -34.77
CA PHE A 95 -8.28 -13.55 -33.93
C PHE A 95 -7.04 -14.38 -34.27
N LYS A 96 -6.27 -14.73 -33.23
CA LYS A 96 -5.07 -15.56 -33.27
C LYS A 96 -5.28 -16.79 -32.39
N TYR A 97 -4.94 -17.99 -32.88
CA TYR A 97 -5.10 -19.22 -32.08
C TYR A 97 -4.19 -19.22 -30.85
N GLU A 98 -3.11 -18.47 -30.91
CA GLU A 98 -2.14 -18.22 -29.85
C GLU A 98 -2.76 -17.50 -28.64
N GLN A 99 -3.95 -16.91 -28.78
CA GLN A 99 -4.73 -16.33 -27.68
C GLN A 99 -5.54 -17.38 -26.89
N LEU A 100 -5.61 -18.63 -27.37
CA LEU A 100 -6.26 -19.74 -26.67
C LEU A 100 -5.27 -20.47 -25.77
N ASP A 101 -5.78 -21.21 -24.77
CA ASP A 101 -4.97 -22.18 -24.01
C ASP A 101 -4.66 -23.41 -24.88
N LEU A 102 -3.67 -23.27 -25.74
CA LEU A 102 -3.26 -24.31 -26.67
C LEU A 102 -2.72 -25.56 -25.95
N TYR A 103 -2.19 -25.45 -24.73
CA TYR A 103 -1.76 -26.63 -23.97
C TYR A 103 -2.94 -27.45 -23.48
N ALA A 104 -4.03 -26.81 -23.04
CA ALA A 104 -5.25 -27.51 -22.68
C ALA A 104 -5.93 -28.16 -23.90
N ILE A 105 -5.88 -27.50 -25.06
CA ILE A 105 -6.55 -27.97 -26.29
C ILE A 105 -5.75 -29.06 -27.00
N LEU A 106 -4.45 -28.85 -27.20
CA LEU A 106 -3.60 -29.70 -28.05
C LEU A 106 -2.62 -30.58 -27.27
N GLY A 107 -2.46 -30.33 -25.97
CA GLY A 107 -1.46 -31.00 -25.13
C GLY A 107 -0.04 -30.51 -25.39
N LEU A 108 0.90 -31.05 -24.62
CA LEU A 108 2.33 -30.75 -24.75
C LEU A 108 2.98 -31.63 -25.82
N THR A 109 3.80 -30.99 -26.65
CA THR A 109 4.79 -31.65 -27.52
C THR A 109 5.82 -32.44 -26.70
N LEU A 110 6.58 -33.32 -27.34
CA LEU A 110 7.64 -34.08 -26.66
C LEU A 110 8.71 -33.16 -26.05
N GLU A 111 9.11 -32.13 -26.80
CA GLU A 111 10.08 -31.13 -26.32
C GLU A 111 9.52 -30.31 -25.15
N GLU A 112 8.25 -29.89 -25.22
CA GLU A 112 7.60 -29.17 -24.11
C GLU A 112 7.47 -30.04 -22.86
N LYS A 113 7.28 -31.36 -22.99
CA LYS A 113 7.30 -32.29 -21.85
C LYS A 113 8.66 -32.39 -21.18
N GLU A 114 9.74 -32.39 -21.96
CA GLU A 114 11.10 -32.38 -21.42
C GLU A 114 11.38 -31.08 -20.67
N ARG A 115 10.98 -29.93 -21.24
CA ARG A 115 11.07 -28.62 -20.56
C ARG A 115 10.21 -28.54 -19.30
N GLN A 116 9.00 -29.10 -19.32
CA GLN A 116 8.13 -29.16 -18.14
C GLN A 116 8.76 -29.95 -17.00
N ALA A 117 9.47 -31.04 -17.32
CA ALA A 117 10.16 -31.83 -16.30
C ALA A 117 11.25 -31.02 -15.58
N ILE A 118 12.02 -30.22 -16.32
CA ILE A 118 13.06 -29.33 -15.76
C ILE A 118 12.41 -28.24 -14.89
N ALA A 119 11.41 -27.54 -15.42
CA ALA A 119 10.68 -26.49 -14.68
C ALA A 119 10.07 -27.03 -13.37
N LYS A 120 9.59 -28.27 -13.39
CA LYS A 120 9.05 -28.95 -12.20
C LYS A 120 10.13 -29.23 -11.15
N GLU A 121 11.33 -29.63 -11.55
CA GLU A 121 12.45 -29.82 -10.61
C GLU A 121 12.86 -28.50 -9.96
N GLU A 122 12.91 -27.41 -10.74
CA GLU A 122 13.21 -26.05 -10.26
C GLU A 122 12.14 -25.55 -9.28
N ALA A 123 10.86 -25.68 -9.63
CA ALA A 123 9.74 -25.28 -8.79
C ALA A 123 9.73 -26.06 -7.46
N LYS A 124 10.12 -27.34 -7.49
CA LYS A 124 10.26 -28.17 -6.29
C LYS A 124 11.38 -27.67 -5.39
N ALA A 125 12.55 -27.40 -5.96
CA ALA A 125 13.69 -26.85 -5.23
C ALA A 125 13.34 -25.49 -4.59
N PHE A 126 12.57 -24.65 -5.30
CA PHE A 126 12.08 -23.37 -4.78
C PHE A 126 11.19 -23.55 -3.53
N LYS A 127 10.16 -24.40 -3.58
CA LYS A 127 9.26 -24.62 -2.41
C LYS A 127 9.98 -25.29 -1.24
N VAL A 128 10.97 -26.15 -1.49
CA VAL A 128 11.86 -26.70 -0.45
C VAL A 128 12.71 -25.59 0.17
N GLY A 129 13.26 -24.68 -0.63
CA GLY A 129 14.00 -23.50 -0.14
C GLY A 129 13.15 -22.60 0.75
N GLN A 130 11.84 -22.59 0.57
CA GLN A 130 10.87 -21.90 1.43
C GLN A 130 10.42 -22.72 2.66
N GLY A 131 11.04 -23.88 2.93
CA GLY A 131 10.72 -24.74 4.07
C GLY A 131 9.36 -25.45 3.99
N GLN A 132 8.72 -25.48 2.81
CA GLN A 132 7.40 -26.07 2.66
C GLN A 132 7.45 -27.60 2.82
N ASP A 133 8.56 -28.24 2.51
CA ASP A 133 8.77 -29.67 2.78
C ASP A 133 8.71 -30.00 4.28
N VAL A 134 9.18 -29.10 5.14
CA VAL A 134 9.09 -29.25 6.60
C VAL A 134 7.65 -29.09 7.08
N ILE A 135 6.91 -28.12 6.52
CA ILE A 135 5.52 -27.84 6.90
C ILE A 135 4.57 -28.97 6.49
N TYR A 136 4.68 -29.43 5.24
CA TYR A 136 3.82 -30.49 4.72
C TYR A 136 4.30 -31.90 5.12
N GLY A 137 5.57 -32.06 5.51
CA GLY A 137 6.14 -33.33 5.94
C GLY A 137 5.96 -34.43 4.89
N ASP A 138 5.47 -35.60 5.32
CA ASP A 138 5.20 -36.74 4.44
C ASP A 138 4.19 -36.42 3.31
N GLY A 139 3.38 -35.37 3.46
CA GLY A 139 2.40 -34.92 2.47
C GLY A 139 2.96 -33.96 1.42
N PHE A 140 4.23 -33.54 1.51
CA PHE A 140 4.82 -32.53 0.63
C PHE A 140 4.78 -32.93 -0.85
N ASP A 141 5.15 -34.16 -1.18
CA ASP A 141 5.17 -34.61 -2.58
C ASP A 141 3.77 -34.61 -3.19
N GLU A 142 2.74 -35.08 -2.45
CA GLU A 142 1.36 -35.08 -2.94
C GLU A 142 0.81 -33.67 -3.13
N TRP A 143 1.08 -32.78 -2.18
CA TRP A 143 0.71 -31.38 -2.28
C TRP A 143 1.43 -30.68 -3.45
N PHE A 144 2.74 -30.87 -3.58
CA PHE A 144 3.54 -30.23 -4.62
C PHE A 144 3.07 -30.62 -6.02
N GLU A 145 2.71 -31.89 -6.23
CA GLU A 145 2.15 -32.36 -7.49
C GLU A 145 0.82 -31.67 -7.83
N GLN A 146 -0.05 -31.48 -6.84
CA GLN A 146 -1.31 -30.76 -7.03
C GLN A 146 -1.08 -29.27 -7.29
N TRP A 147 -0.18 -28.65 -6.53
CA TRP A 147 0.21 -27.25 -6.68
C TRP A 147 0.80 -26.97 -8.06
N PHE A 148 1.81 -27.75 -8.49
CA PHE A 148 2.45 -27.57 -9.79
C PHE A 148 1.48 -27.82 -10.96
N ALA A 149 0.58 -28.81 -10.83
CA ALA A 149 -0.43 -29.10 -11.85
C ALA A 149 -1.48 -27.98 -12.00
N ALA A 150 -1.66 -27.13 -10.98
CA ALA A 150 -2.56 -25.98 -11.05
C ALA A 150 -1.95 -24.78 -11.81
N ILE A 151 -0.63 -24.75 -12.00
CA ILE A 151 0.06 -23.67 -12.72
C ILE A 151 -0.13 -23.86 -14.23
N PRO A 152 -0.72 -22.88 -14.95
CA PRO A 152 -0.85 -22.96 -16.40
C PRO A 152 0.51 -23.18 -17.08
N PRO A 153 0.67 -24.18 -17.97
CA PRO A 153 1.95 -24.45 -18.62
C PRO A 153 2.51 -23.26 -19.39
N ALA A 154 1.64 -22.39 -19.93
CA ALA A 154 2.04 -21.17 -20.61
C ALA A 154 2.88 -20.23 -19.74
N ASN A 155 2.72 -20.26 -18.41
CA ASN A 155 3.44 -19.38 -17.48
C ASN A 155 4.93 -19.70 -17.41
N TYR A 156 5.32 -20.96 -17.59
CA TYR A 156 6.73 -21.40 -17.49
C TYR A 156 7.29 -22.02 -18.77
N LEU A 157 6.43 -22.39 -19.75
CA LEU A 157 6.86 -22.90 -21.05
C LEU A 157 6.79 -21.85 -22.18
N GLY A 158 6.03 -20.77 -22.01
CA GLY A 158 5.67 -19.85 -23.09
C GLY A 158 4.57 -20.41 -24.00
N PRO A 159 4.25 -19.78 -25.15
CA PRO A 159 3.19 -20.25 -26.05
C PRO A 159 3.47 -21.66 -26.61
N SER A 160 2.41 -22.44 -26.84
CA SER A 160 2.55 -23.79 -27.39
C SER A 160 3.07 -23.76 -28.83
N GLN A 161 3.99 -24.67 -29.14
CA GLN A 161 4.59 -24.83 -30.46
C GLN A 161 3.84 -25.81 -31.37
N ARG A 162 2.76 -26.45 -30.87
CA ARG A 162 2.12 -27.58 -31.54
C ARG A 162 1.52 -27.23 -32.91
N ILE A 163 0.88 -26.06 -33.03
CA ILE A 163 0.30 -25.59 -34.31
C ILE A 163 1.41 -25.37 -35.33
N GLU A 164 2.48 -24.69 -34.95
CA GLU A 164 3.58 -24.34 -35.86
C GLU A 164 4.32 -25.60 -36.33
N ARG A 165 4.60 -26.54 -35.44
CA ARG A 165 5.26 -27.80 -35.79
C ARG A 165 4.44 -28.67 -36.74
N SER A 166 3.10 -28.56 -36.71
CA SER A 166 2.21 -29.36 -37.55
C SER A 166 2.24 -29.00 -39.05
N VAL A 167 2.82 -27.85 -39.41
CA VAL A 167 2.78 -27.29 -40.78
C VAL A 167 3.50 -28.16 -41.82
N ASN A 168 4.46 -28.98 -41.40
CA ASN A 168 5.22 -29.86 -42.29
C ASN A 168 4.48 -31.15 -42.67
N GLU A 169 3.31 -31.42 -42.07
CA GLU A 169 2.44 -32.57 -42.37
C GLU A 169 3.19 -33.93 -42.43
N THR A 170 4.17 -34.13 -41.55
CA THR A 170 4.97 -35.36 -41.55
C THR A 170 4.16 -36.59 -41.12
N THR A 171 4.64 -37.79 -41.47
CA THR A 171 3.99 -39.06 -41.10
C THR A 171 4.88 -39.90 -40.19
N PRO A 172 4.34 -40.91 -39.47
CA PRO A 172 5.15 -41.77 -38.61
C PRO A 172 6.30 -42.50 -39.31
N GLU A 173 6.19 -42.71 -40.62
CA GLU A 173 7.27 -43.30 -41.42
C GLU A 173 8.49 -42.38 -41.60
N MET A 174 8.32 -41.08 -41.36
CA MET A 174 9.35 -40.05 -41.46
C MET A 174 10.05 -39.78 -40.12
N ASP A 175 9.62 -40.43 -39.03
CA ASP A 175 10.24 -40.24 -37.71
C ASP A 175 11.75 -40.50 -37.76
N GLY A 176 12.53 -39.54 -37.25
CA GLY A 176 13.99 -39.62 -37.25
C GLY A 176 14.65 -39.18 -38.56
N GLU A 177 13.88 -38.80 -39.59
CA GLU A 177 14.39 -38.17 -40.81
C GLU A 177 14.55 -36.65 -40.60
N GLU A 178 15.54 -36.05 -41.28
CA GLU A 178 15.65 -34.60 -41.34
C GLU A 178 14.46 -34.03 -42.13
N ILE A 179 13.90 -32.91 -41.69
CA ILE A 179 12.85 -32.13 -42.35
C ILE A 179 13.18 -30.64 -42.34
N CYS A 180 12.65 -29.89 -43.30
CA CYS A 180 12.76 -28.44 -43.34
C CYS A 180 11.58 -27.80 -42.62
N TYR A 181 11.85 -27.00 -41.58
CA TYR A 181 10.85 -26.33 -40.74
C TYR A 181 10.99 -24.81 -40.86
N THR A 182 9.89 -24.08 -41.03
CA THR A 182 9.90 -22.60 -41.10
C THR A 182 9.26 -22.03 -39.82
N PRO A 183 10.05 -21.42 -38.91
CA PRO A 183 9.56 -20.76 -37.69
C PRO A 183 8.68 -19.50 -37.96
N PRO A 184 7.86 -19.08 -36.97
CA PRO A 184 6.96 -17.90 -37.04
C PRO A 184 7.67 -16.51 -37.00
N LEU A 185 6.90 -15.44 -37.30
CA LEU A 185 7.32 -14.06 -37.63
C LEU A 185 7.43 -13.04 -36.45
N SER A 186 7.18 -13.42 -35.20
CA SER A 186 7.40 -12.55 -34.02
C SER A 186 8.26 -13.27 -32.99
N CYS A 187 9.19 -12.54 -32.38
CA CYS A 187 10.31 -13.18 -31.69
C CYS A 187 10.20 -13.06 -30.18
N PRO A 188 10.19 -14.19 -29.47
CA PRO A 188 10.32 -14.22 -28.03
C PRO A 188 11.67 -13.66 -27.59
N ASN A 189 11.73 -13.29 -26.31
CA ASN A 189 12.87 -12.89 -25.50
C ASN A 189 14.26 -13.19 -26.09
N TYR A 190 15.12 -12.16 -26.06
CA TYR A 190 16.55 -12.12 -26.45
C TYR A 190 16.95 -12.50 -27.89
N LYS A 191 16.02 -12.73 -28.83
CA LYS A 191 16.36 -12.88 -30.26
C LYS A 191 16.17 -11.56 -31.02
N VAL A 192 17.12 -11.17 -31.88
CA VAL A 192 17.04 -9.94 -32.71
C VAL A 192 16.69 -10.26 -34.16
N ILE A 193 15.99 -9.35 -34.84
CA ILE A 193 15.75 -9.41 -36.28
C ILE A 193 17.09 -9.13 -37.00
N ASP A 194 17.49 -10.00 -37.93
CA ASP A 194 18.66 -9.81 -38.80
C ASP A 194 18.64 -8.42 -39.50
N GLU A 195 19.81 -7.80 -39.67
CA GLU A 195 20.04 -6.49 -40.33
C GLU A 195 19.49 -6.42 -41.77
N THR A 196 19.17 -7.56 -42.39
CA THR A 196 18.51 -7.61 -43.71
C THR A 196 16.99 -7.39 -43.66
N GLY A 197 16.38 -7.35 -42.47
CA GLY A 197 14.99 -7.00 -42.24
C GLY A 197 13.97 -7.91 -42.94
N THR A 198 14.33 -9.15 -43.29
CA THR A 198 13.47 -10.00 -44.10
C THR A 198 13.04 -11.35 -43.48
N TYR A 199 13.80 -12.08 -42.63
CA TYR A 199 13.28 -13.28 -41.94
C TYR A 199 14.05 -13.67 -40.65
N GLU A 200 13.29 -14.23 -39.69
CA GLU A 200 13.65 -14.77 -38.37
C GLU A 200 14.38 -13.87 -37.38
N CYS A 201 14.07 -14.07 -36.09
CA CYS A 201 14.97 -13.61 -35.06
C CYS A 201 16.00 -14.67 -34.75
N ILE A 202 17.23 -14.26 -34.96
CA ILE A 202 18.40 -15.04 -34.69
C ILE A 202 18.73 -14.92 -33.19
N VAL A 203 18.93 -16.06 -32.55
CA VAL A 203 19.97 -16.12 -31.53
C VAL A 203 21.26 -15.96 -32.32
N PRO A 204 22.17 -15.04 -31.97
CA PRO A 204 23.40 -14.88 -32.75
C PRO A 204 24.07 -16.22 -32.99
N GLU A 205 24.53 -16.46 -34.22
CA GLU A 205 24.87 -17.79 -34.77
C GLU A 205 26.06 -18.48 -34.06
N GLN A 206 26.66 -17.83 -33.07
CA GLN A 206 27.40 -18.48 -32.00
C GLN A 206 26.83 -18.00 -30.65
N ASN A 207 26.38 -18.94 -29.84
CA ASN A 207 26.55 -18.80 -28.40
C ASN A 207 28.05 -19.04 -28.14
N PRO A 208 28.87 -18.01 -27.86
CA PRO A 208 30.33 -18.18 -27.76
C PRO A 208 30.75 -19.04 -26.56
N ILE A 209 29.80 -19.41 -25.70
CA ILE A 209 29.98 -20.19 -24.47
C ILE A 209 29.25 -21.55 -24.52
N LEU A 210 28.67 -21.95 -25.67
CA LEU A 210 28.06 -23.28 -25.81
C LEU A 210 29.13 -24.37 -25.69
N GLY A 211 29.15 -25.08 -24.56
CA GLY A 211 30.14 -26.12 -24.23
C GLY A 211 31.30 -25.66 -23.34
N VAL A 212 31.28 -24.41 -22.87
CA VAL A 212 32.23 -23.88 -21.88
C VAL A 212 31.72 -24.22 -20.47
N PRO A 213 32.58 -24.69 -19.54
CA PRO A 213 32.19 -24.97 -18.15
C PRO A 213 31.73 -23.71 -17.39
N ASP A 214 31.07 -23.89 -16.23
CA ASP A 214 30.72 -22.77 -15.33
C ASP A 214 31.93 -21.87 -15.02
N PRO A 215 31.73 -20.57 -14.76
CA PRO A 215 32.81 -19.70 -14.32
C PRO A 215 33.43 -20.23 -13.02
N GLU A 216 34.75 -20.12 -12.90
CA GLU A 216 35.50 -20.50 -11.70
C GLU A 216 35.16 -19.58 -10.51
N VAL A 217 34.62 -18.39 -10.80
CA VAL A 217 34.17 -17.40 -9.83
C VAL A 217 32.70 -17.06 -10.02
N THR A 218 31.96 -17.02 -8.92
CA THR A 218 30.54 -16.62 -8.89
C THR A 218 30.34 -15.40 -8.00
N ALA A 219 29.31 -14.63 -8.29
CA ALA A 219 28.90 -13.50 -7.44
C ALA A 219 28.52 -13.99 -6.03
N GLY A 220 28.99 -13.28 -5.00
CA GLY A 220 28.55 -13.45 -3.62
C GLY A 220 27.27 -12.66 -3.29
N ALA A 221 26.86 -12.68 -2.02
CA ALA A 221 25.79 -11.81 -1.54
C ALA A 221 26.18 -10.34 -1.73
N ASN A 222 25.26 -9.54 -2.27
CA ASN A 222 25.48 -8.12 -2.62
C ASN A 222 26.69 -7.90 -3.53
N GLU A 223 27.04 -8.88 -4.36
CA GLU A 223 28.04 -8.72 -5.42
C GLU A 223 27.39 -8.92 -6.79
N ALA A 224 28.00 -8.32 -7.81
CA ALA A 224 27.83 -8.70 -9.21
C ALA A 224 29.22 -8.90 -9.82
N ILE A 225 29.32 -9.69 -10.89
CA ILE A 225 30.58 -9.91 -11.60
C ILE A 225 30.43 -9.51 -13.05
N ALA A 226 31.32 -8.62 -13.49
CA ALA A 226 31.49 -8.31 -14.90
C ALA A 226 32.70 -9.07 -15.45
N PHE A 227 32.48 -9.85 -16.51
CA PHE A 227 33.49 -10.59 -17.24
C PHE A 227 33.77 -9.94 -18.60
N TYR A 228 35.03 -9.91 -19.01
CA TYR A 228 35.49 -9.47 -20.31
C TYR A 228 36.48 -10.47 -20.91
N ARG A 229 36.16 -10.99 -22.08
CA ARG A 229 37.02 -11.91 -22.82
C ARG A 229 37.59 -11.25 -24.07
N HIS A 230 38.92 -11.30 -24.19
CA HIS A 230 39.64 -10.79 -25.35
C HIS A 230 39.65 -11.84 -26.46
N GLU A 231 39.57 -11.41 -27.72
CA GLU A 231 39.55 -12.32 -28.91
C GLU A 231 40.72 -13.33 -28.90
N ASP A 232 41.91 -12.87 -28.51
CA ASP A 232 43.14 -13.69 -28.42
C ASP A 232 43.28 -14.57 -27.16
N HIS A 233 42.26 -14.67 -26.29
CA HIS A 233 42.36 -15.47 -25.05
C HIS A 233 42.47 -16.98 -25.35
N VAL A 234 43.51 -17.64 -24.83
CA VAL A 234 43.74 -19.08 -25.00
C VAL A 234 43.52 -19.83 -23.67
N GLU A 235 42.63 -20.83 -23.67
CA GLU A 235 42.31 -21.64 -22.49
C GLU A 235 43.54 -22.39 -21.95
N GLY A 236 43.80 -22.31 -20.65
CA GLY A 236 44.90 -23.00 -19.97
C GLY A 236 46.30 -22.38 -20.14
N GLU A 237 46.41 -21.23 -20.81
CA GLU A 237 47.66 -20.48 -20.99
C GLU A 237 47.69 -19.19 -20.13
N ASP A 238 48.86 -18.54 -20.05
CA ASP A 238 49.00 -17.25 -19.37
C ASP A 238 48.52 -16.09 -20.25
N ASN A 239 47.30 -15.62 -19.97
CA ASN A 239 46.64 -14.52 -20.68
C ASN A 239 46.87 -13.14 -20.03
N SER A 240 47.73 -13.02 -19.00
CA SER A 240 47.86 -11.81 -18.18
C SER A 240 48.21 -10.55 -18.99
N ALA A 241 48.99 -10.70 -20.07
CA ALA A 241 49.38 -9.59 -20.94
C ALA A 241 48.22 -9.03 -21.77
N LEU A 242 47.18 -9.83 -22.06
CA LEU A 242 46.01 -9.38 -22.83
C LEU A 242 45.16 -8.39 -22.04
N TYR A 243 45.15 -8.53 -20.71
CA TYR A 243 44.28 -7.76 -19.82
C TYR A 243 45.03 -6.71 -19.00
N GLU A 244 46.34 -6.53 -19.21
CA GLU A 244 47.19 -5.67 -18.38
C GLU A 244 46.71 -4.21 -18.31
N ASN A 245 46.06 -3.73 -19.38
CA ASN A 245 45.58 -2.36 -19.51
C ASN A 245 44.05 -2.23 -19.33
N MET A 246 43.34 -3.34 -19.07
CA MET A 246 41.89 -3.39 -18.96
C MET A 246 41.41 -2.97 -17.57
N VAL A 247 40.42 -2.08 -17.55
CA VAL A 247 39.73 -1.59 -16.36
C VAL A 247 38.24 -1.44 -16.60
N VAL A 248 37.44 -1.44 -15.53
CA VAL A 248 36.01 -1.10 -15.56
C VAL A 248 35.75 0.24 -14.88
N HIS A 249 35.02 1.11 -15.58
CA HIS A 249 34.49 2.34 -15.01
C HIS A 249 33.01 2.15 -14.64
N THR A 250 32.65 2.45 -13.40
CA THR A 250 31.33 2.17 -12.79
C THR A 250 30.84 3.39 -12.02
N TRP A 251 29.55 3.70 -12.10
CA TRP A 251 28.95 4.87 -11.45
C TRP A 251 27.46 4.68 -11.16
N ASN A 252 26.92 5.49 -10.25
CA ASN A 252 25.48 5.61 -10.00
C ASN A 252 24.94 6.92 -10.60
N ASN A 253 23.67 6.92 -10.98
CA ASN A 253 22.91 8.11 -11.38
C ASN A 253 21.43 7.95 -10.97
N ASP A 254 20.63 9.00 -11.18
CA ASP A 254 19.22 9.05 -10.76
C ASP A 254 18.38 7.89 -11.32
N ASP A 255 18.72 7.40 -12.52
CA ASP A 255 17.99 6.32 -13.20
C ASP A 255 18.52 4.91 -12.85
N CYS A 256 19.73 4.82 -12.30
CA CYS A 256 20.41 3.55 -12.09
C CYS A 256 21.44 3.64 -10.95
N THR A 257 21.01 3.29 -9.74
CA THR A 257 21.82 3.34 -8.52
C THR A 257 21.97 1.93 -7.93
N ALA A 258 23.16 1.35 -8.04
CA ALA A 258 23.42 -0.04 -7.66
C ALA A 258 24.73 -0.28 -6.90
N TYR A 259 25.75 0.57 -7.06
CA TYR A 259 27.06 0.34 -6.46
C TYR A 259 27.21 1.01 -5.10
N GLN A 260 27.95 0.36 -4.19
CA GLN A 260 28.54 0.99 -3.02
C GLN A 260 29.64 1.99 -3.43
N GLU A 261 30.00 2.92 -2.54
CA GLU A 261 30.99 3.96 -2.84
C GLU A 261 32.36 3.37 -3.23
N ASP A 262 32.75 2.24 -2.62
CA ASP A 262 34.00 1.54 -2.89
C ASP A 262 34.04 0.84 -4.27
N SER A 263 32.88 0.73 -4.92
CA SER A 263 32.69 0.18 -6.26
C SER A 263 32.40 1.25 -7.32
N ILE A 264 32.40 2.53 -6.96
CA ILE A 264 32.39 3.65 -7.92
C ILE A 264 33.82 3.94 -8.37
N ALA A 265 34.03 4.06 -9.68
CA ALA A 265 35.35 4.21 -10.26
C ALA A 265 35.55 5.60 -10.90
N SER A 266 36.81 6.06 -10.96
CA SER A 266 37.18 7.20 -11.81
C SER A 266 37.45 6.75 -13.25
N TRP A 267 37.31 7.66 -14.21
CA TRP A 267 37.55 7.35 -15.62
C TRP A 267 38.97 6.82 -15.85
N GLY A 268 39.08 5.66 -16.50
CA GLY A 268 40.38 5.03 -16.80
C GLY A 268 41.02 4.29 -15.61
N SER A 269 40.27 3.98 -14.57
CA SER A 269 40.72 3.18 -13.42
C SER A 269 39.62 2.25 -12.93
N ASN A 270 39.98 1.15 -12.27
CA ASN A 270 39.02 0.35 -11.49
C ASN A 270 38.64 1.11 -10.21
N SER A 271 37.47 0.81 -9.66
CA SER A 271 37.13 1.16 -8.28
C SER A 271 38.04 0.42 -7.28
N THR A 272 38.07 0.85 -6.02
CA THR A 272 38.88 0.21 -4.98
C THR A 272 38.53 -1.26 -4.84
N TYR A 273 37.23 -1.56 -4.72
CA TYR A 273 36.73 -2.92 -4.56
C TYR A 273 37.01 -3.78 -5.79
N ALA A 274 36.74 -3.28 -7.00
CA ALA A 274 37.00 -4.03 -8.24
C ALA A 274 38.51 -4.25 -8.47
N ASN A 275 39.36 -3.32 -8.03
CA ASN A 275 40.80 -3.47 -8.20
C ASN A 275 41.38 -4.58 -7.31
N ASP A 276 40.84 -4.73 -6.10
CA ASP A 276 41.26 -5.74 -5.14
C ASP A 276 40.61 -7.11 -5.40
N ASN A 277 39.48 -7.12 -6.13
CA ASN A 277 38.68 -8.32 -6.42
C ASN A 277 38.52 -8.59 -7.93
N LYS A 278 39.66 -8.68 -8.63
CA LYS A 278 39.74 -9.06 -10.06
C LYS A 278 40.65 -10.25 -10.29
N GLY A 279 40.45 -10.94 -11.39
CA GLY A 279 41.28 -12.09 -11.78
C GLY A 279 41.00 -12.53 -13.21
N ILE A 280 41.68 -13.58 -13.66
CA ILE A 280 41.42 -14.17 -14.99
C ILE A 280 40.78 -15.52 -14.76
N ASP A 281 39.56 -15.65 -15.25
CA ASP A 281 38.82 -16.90 -15.38
C ASP A 281 39.19 -17.56 -16.71
N GLY A 282 39.49 -18.86 -16.71
CA GLY A 282 39.88 -19.58 -17.93
C GLY A 282 38.74 -19.69 -18.97
N ASN A 283 37.50 -19.67 -18.49
CA ASN A 283 36.28 -19.83 -19.28
C ASN A 283 35.71 -18.48 -19.73
N TYR A 284 35.76 -17.46 -18.88
CA TYR A 284 35.09 -16.16 -19.10
C TYR A 284 36.03 -14.95 -19.20
N GLY A 285 37.35 -15.15 -19.13
CA GLY A 285 38.32 -14.07 -19.30
C GLY A 285 38.51 -13.24 -18.03
N HIS A 286 38.87 -11.96 -18.18
CA HIS A 286 39.14 -11.11 -17.03
C HIS A 286 37.83 -10.73 -16.33
N TYR A 287 37.76 -10.88 -15.01
CA TYR A 287 36.59 -10.56 -14.22
C TYR A 287 36.87 -9.44 -13.21
N TRP A 288 35.82 -8.70 -12.88
CA TRP A 288 35.78 -7.75 -11.77
C TRP A 288 34.55 -8.02 -10.92
N LYS A 289 34.76 -8.21 -9.61
CA LYS A 289 33.65 -8.20 -8.65
C LYS A 289 33.29 -6.76 -8.32
N LEU A 290 32.00 -6.50 -8.24
CA LEU A 290 31.40 -5.20 -7.96
C LEU A 290 30.52 -5.32 -6.73
N HIS A 291 30.76 -4.45 -5.74
CA HIS A 291 30.01 -4.39 -4.49
C HIS A 291 28.73 -3.59 -4.71
N LEU A 292 27.60 -4.25 -4.50
CA LEU A 292 26.28 -3.68 -4.67
C LEU A 292 25.75 -3.11 -3.35
N LEU A 293 24.83 -2.17 -3.46
CA LEU A 293 23.96 -1.78 -2.35
C LEU A 293 23.16 -2.99 -1.86
N GLU A 294 22.66 -2.91 -0.64
CA GLU A 294 21.80 -3.95 -0.05
C GLU A 294 20.47 -4.06 -0.81
N GLU A 295 19.95 -2.92 -1.28
CA GLU A 295 18.84 -2.83 -2.23
C GLU A 295 19.28 -2.07 -3.49
N PRO A 296 19.95 -2.74 -4.45
CA PRO A 296 20.37 -2.10 -5.68
C PRO A 296 19.19 -1.95 -6.65
N SER A 297 19.25 -0.94 -7.52
CA SER A 297 18.40 -0.88 -8.71
C SER A 297 18.60 -2.14 -9.56
N ASN A 298 17.65 -2.46 -10.44
CA ASN A 298 17.77 -3.66 -11.31
C ASN A 298 18.88 -3.57 -12.37
N CYS A 299 19.58 -2.44 -12.45
CA CYS A 299 20.61 -2.13 -13.43
C CYS A 299 21.88 -1.66 -12.72
N ALA A 300 23.04 -1.76 -13.39
CA ALA A 300 24.27 -1.16 -12.89
C ALA A 300 25.11 -0.57 -14.04
N ASN A 301 25.49 0.70 -13.97
CA ASN A 301 26.20 1.36 -15.08
C ASN A 301 27.67 0.92 -15.17
N ILE A 302 28.19 0.70 -16.37
CA ILE A 302 29.54 0.19 -16.54
C ILE A 302 30.12 0.51 -17.93
N ILE A 303 31.44 0.70 -17.99
CA ILE A 303 32.21 0.84 -19.23
C ILE A 303 33.48 0.01 -19.10
N PHE A 304 33.73 -0.88 -20.07
CA PHE A 304 35.03 -1.52 -20.22
C PHE A 304 35.98 -0.55 -20.93
N ASN A 305 37.16 -0.31 -20.36
CA ASN A 305 38.13 0.61 -20.91
C ASN A 305 39.52 -0.02 -20.92
N ASP A 306 40.16 0.02 -22.09
CA ASP A 306 41.58 -0.21 -22.24
C ASP A 306 42.30 1.14 -22.06
N THR A 307 43.11 1.27 -21.02
CA THR A 307 43.85 2.50 -20.73
C THR A 307 44.83 2.93 -21.86
N ALA A 308 45.17 2.02 -22.79
CA ALA A 308 45.98 2.33 -23.96
C ALA A 308 45.16 2.73 -25.19
N SER A 309 43.98 2.13 -25.40
CA SER A 309 43.21 2.29 -26.65
C SER A 309 41.80 2.90 -26.51
N GLY A 310 41.32 3.11 -25.28
CA GLY A 310 40.04 3.77 -24.96
C GLY A 310 38.91 2.79 -24.61
N LYS A 311 37.65 3.23 -24.79
CA LYS A 311 36.47 2.39 -24.55
C LYS A 311 36.54 1.10 -25.37
N LYS A 312 36.08 0.01 -24.76
CA LYS A 312 35.94 -1.31 -25.36
C LYS A 312 34.48 -1.72 -25.35
N ILE A 313 34.11 -2.65 -26.23
CA ILE A 313 32.75 -3.18 -26.43
C ILE A 313 31.77 -2.18 -27.06
N SER A 314 31.67 -0.95 -26.54
CA SER A 314 30.80 0.09 -27.08
C SER A 314 31.39 1.49 -26.86
N ASP A 315 31.14 2.40 -27.81
CA ASP A 315 31.42 3.84 -27.65
C ASP A 315 30.40 4.51 -26.69
N SER A 316 29.21 3.93 -26.56
CA SER A 316 28.16 4.34 -25.63
C SER A 316 28.30 3.62 -24.29
N ASP A 317 27.66 4.18 -23.27
CA ASP A 317 27.67 3.65 -21.91
C ASP A 317 26.84 2.35 -21.85
N LEU A 318 27.33 1.36 -21.10
CA LEU A 318 26.66 0.07 -20.95
C LEU A 318 25.94 -0.01 -19.61
N THR A 319 24.94 -0.88 -19.57
CA THR A 319 24.20 -1.22 -18.37
C THR A 319 24.33 -2.72 -18.12
N MET A 320 24.67 -3.10 -16.90
CA MET A 320 24.72 -4.48 -16.45
C MET A 320 23.36 -4.85 -15.83
N PRO A 321 22.67 -5.87 -16.37
CA PRO A 321 21.47 -6.44 -15.74
C PRO A 321 21.81 -7.10 -14.40
N ILE A 322 21.09 -6.76 -13.33
CA ILE A 322 21.22 -7.37 -11.99
C ILE A 322 19.85 -7.62 -11.31
N GLY A 323 18.77 -7.54 -12.09
CA GLY A 323 17.40 -7.64 -11.62
C GLY A 323 16.93 -9.09 -11.35
N PRO A 324 15.83 -9.26 -10.61
CA PRO A 324 15.31 -10.57 -10.22
C PRO A 324 14.58 -11.28 -11.36
N SER A 325 14.11 -12.52 -11.09
CA SER A 325 13.12 -13.23 -11.92
C SER A 325 11.87 -12.37 -12.11
N GLY A 326 11.42 -12.22 -13.37
CA GLY A 326 10.28 -11.36 -13.74
C GLY A 326 10.65 -9.97 -14.27
N ASN A 327 11.91 -9.51 -14.20
CA ASN A 327 12.33 -8.27 -14.87
C ASN A 327 12.67 -8.54 -16.35
N VAL A 328 11.72 -8.27 -17.25
CA VAL A 328 11.84 -8.59 -18.69
C VAL A 328 13.05 -7.97 -19.42
N VAL A 329 13.64 -6.90 -18.87
CA VAL A 329 14.77 -6.19 -19.50
C VAL A 329 16.10 -6.45 -18.79
N LEU A 330 16.07 -6.48 -17.46
CA LEU A 330 17.26 -6.42 -16.61
C LEU A 330 17.44 -7.65 -15.71
N HIS A 331 16.68 -8.72 -15.93
CA HIS A 331 16.85 -10.00 -15.24
C HIS A 331 18.31 -10.47 -15.25
N ASN A 332 18.88 -10.90 -14.12
CA ASN A 332 20.15 -11.61 -14.08
C ASN A 332 20.32 -12.29 -12.71
N LEU A 333 19.88 -13.55 -12.60
CA LEU A 333 19.74 -14.22 -11.30
C LEU A 333 21.06 -14.53 -10.60
N ASP A 334 22.08 -14.87 -11.37
CA ASP A 334 23.41 -15.19 -10.82
C ASP A 334 24.32 -13.96 -10.74
N LYS A 335 23.83 -12.80 -11.23
CA LYS A 335 24.52 -11.51 -11.28
C LYS A 335 25.90 -11.59 -11.96
N ASN A 336 26.09 -12.56 -12.82
CA ASN A 336 27.27 -12.70 -13.67
C ASN A 336 26.92 -12.15 -15.05
N ALA A 337 27.72 -11.18 -15.51
CA ALA A 337 27.51 -10.53 -16.79
C ALA A 337 28.78 -10.61 -17.64
N PHE A 338 28.65 -10.86 -18.94
CA PHE A 338 29.75 -11.18 -19.83
C PHE A 338 29.82 -10.30 -21.09
N ALA A 339 31.03 -9.86 -21.43
CA ALA A 339 31.35 -9.13 -22.65
C ALA A 339 32.55 -9.76 -23.38
N HIS A 340 32.59 -9.63 -24.71
CA HIS A 340 33.64 -10.20 -25.55
C HIS A 340 33.95 -9.28 -26.74
N ASP A 341 35.20 -9.23 -27.21
CA ASP A 341 35.57 -8.39 -28.37
C ASP A 341 34.82 -8.77 -29.67
N ASP A 342 34.74 -10.06 -29.95
CA ASP A 342 34.05 -10.60 -31.14
C ASP A 342 32.52 -10.69 -31.05
N PHE A 343 31.89 -10.32 -29.92
CA PHE A 343 30.45 -10.50 -29.74
C PHE A 343 29.76 -9.22 -29.21
N PRO A 344 28.72 -8.71 -29.89
CA PRO A 344 28.04 -7.50 -29.46
C PRO A 344 27.32 -7.68 -28.12
N VAL A 345 27.11 -6.56 -27.42
CA VAL A 345 26.22 -6.47 -26.25
C VAL A 345 24.76 -6.49 -26.66
N ASN A 346 23.88 -6.90 -25.74
CA ASN A 346 22.44 -6.88 -25.96
C ASN A 346 21.94 -5.45 -26.15
N VAL A 347 20.96 -5.25 -27.02
CA VAL A 347 20.32 -3.95 -27.24
C VAL A 347 18.81 -4.09 -27.06
N LEU A 348 18.24 -3.43 -26.06
CA LEU A 348 16.80 -3.46 -25.79
C LEU A 348 16.28 -2.05 -25.54
N ASP A 349 15.29 -1.63 -26.33
CA ASP A 349 14.67 -0.31 -26.26
C ASP A 349 15.70 0.87 -26.25
N GLY A 350 16.79 0.71 -27.01
CA GLY A 350 17.88 1.70 -27.09
C GLY A 350 18.89 1.66 -25.94
N MET A 351 18.71 0.80 -24.94
CA MET A 351 19.71 0.52 -23.90
C MET A 351 20.70 -0.55 -24.35
N LEU A 352 21.98 -0.38 -24.03
CA LEU A 352 23.04 -1.37 -24.29
C LEU A 352 23.32 -2.18 -23.03
N LEU A 353 23.00 -3.47 -23.04
CA LEU A 353 23.07 -4.37 -21.90
C LEU A 353 24.23 -5.36 -22.03
N ILE A 354 25.02 -5.53 -20.97
CA ILE A 354 25.98 -6.64 -20.89
C ILE A 354 25.21 -7.97 -20.87
N ASN A 355 25.76 -9.02 -21.49
CA ASN A 355 25.12 -10.33 -21.60
C ASN A 355 25.03 -11.05 -20.24
N GLN A 356 23.95 -11.82 -19.99
CA GLN A 356 23.69 -12.51 -18.71
C GLN A 356 24.18 -13.97 -18.72
N HIS A 357 24.31 -14.61 -17.55
CA HIS A 357 24.72 -16.02 -17.42
C HIS A 357 23.77 -16.85 -16.50
N PRO A 358 23.57 -18.17 -16.75
CA PRO A 358 23.55 -18.77 -18.08
C PRO A 358 22.34 -18.22 -18.86
N TYR A 359 22.47 -18.08 -20.18
CA TYR A 359 21.42 -17.55 -21.08
C TYR A 359 20.08 -18.27 -20.88
N LEU A 360 19.15 -17.65 -20.15
CA LEU A 360 17.79 -18.13 -19.91
C LEU A 360 16.80 -17.06 -20.38
N GLY A 361 15.76 -17.46 -21.11
CA GLY A 361 14.65 -16.56 -21.43
C GLY A 361 13.58 -17.22 -22.30
N ALA A 362 12.59 -17.82 -21.64
CA ALA A 362 11.34 -18.20 -22.31
C ALA A 362 10.31 -17.04 -22.32
N GLU A 363 10.62 -15.86 -21.78
CA GLU A 363 9.57 -14.99 -21.19
C GLU A 363 9.02 -13.80 -22.02
N ALA A 364 9.27 -13.64 -23.33
CA ALA A 364 8.72 -12.47 -24.07
C ALA A 364 7.92 -12.75 -25.34
N SER A 365 7.16 -13.86 -25.42
CA SER A 365 6.26 -14.09 -26.58
C SER A 365 4.79 -14.36 -26.26
N SER A 366 4.37 -14.45 -25.00
CA SER A 366 2.96 -14.70 -24.65
C SER A 366 2.13 -13.42 -24.51
N GLY A 367 2.75 -12.24 -24.36
CA GLY A 367 2.03 -11.02 -23.99
C GLY A 367 1.46 -11.04 -22.56
N ILE A 368 1.84 -12.03 -21.74
CA ILE A 368 1.45 -12.19 -20.34
C ILE A 368 2.72 -12.05 -19.50
N LYS A 369 2.72 -11.19 -18.48
CA LYS A 369 3.83 -11.09 -17.52
C LYS A 369 4.02 -12.44 -16.83
N ALA A 370 5.16 -13.08 -17.06
CA ALA A 370 5.52 -14.33 -16.39
C ALA A 370 5.90 -14.00 -14.94
N CYS A 371 5.12 -14.54 -14.00
CA CYS A 371 5.38 -14.40 -12.58
C CYS A 371 6.19 -15.60 -12.09
N GLY A 372 7.21 -15.35 -11.26
CA GLY A 372 8.06 -16.40 -10.69
C GLY A 372 7.26 -17.41 -9.84
N TRP A 373 7.92 -18.49 -9.41
CA TRP A 373 7.25 -19.53 -8.62
C TRP A 373 6.59 -18.97 -7.36
N GLY A 374 5.32 -19.34 -7.13
CA GLY A 374 4.54 -18.85 -5.99
C GLY A 374 3.87 -17.49 -6.20
N LEU A 375 3.86 -16.99 -7.43
CA LEU A 375 3.22 -15.74 -7.83
C LEU A 375 2.22 -15.98 -8.96
N ALA A 376 1.15 -15.19 -8.98
CA ALA A 376 0.16 -15.11 -10.05
C ALA A 376 0.13 -13.70 -10.62
N ALA A 377 -0.12 -13.57 -11.91
CA ALA A 377 -0.38 -12.26 -12.51
C ALA A 377 -1.71 -11.72 -11.97
N ASP A 378 -1.79 -10.41 -11.74
CA ASP A 378 -3.05 -9.73 -11.44
C ASP A 378 -3.97 -9.68 -12.68
N ASP A 379 -5.22 -9.26 -12.49
CA ASP A 379 -6.22 -9.20 -13.57
C ASP A 379 -5.79 -8.29 -14.74
N SER A 380 -4.88 -7.33 -14.49
CA SER A 380 -4.32 -6.45 -15.52
C SER A 380 -3.14 -7.09 -16.28
N GLY A 381 -2.51 -8.11 -15.71
CA GLY A 381 -1.29 -8.72 -16.22
C GLY A 381 -0.03 -7.87 -15.99
N GLU A 382 -0.10 -6.81 -15.18
CA GLU A 382 1.01 -5.87 -14.95
C GLU A 382 1.76 -6.15 -13.65
N LEU A 383 1.13 -6.79 -12.66
CA LEU A 383 1.71 -7.09 -11.34
C LEU A 383 1.80 -8.59 -11.12
N CYS A 384 2.84 -9.02 -10.39
CA CYS A 384 2.93 -10.39 -9.91
C CYS A 384 2.61 -10.37 -8.42
N LEU A 385 1.54 -11.04 -8.03
CA LEU A 385 1.05 -11.09 -6.66
C LEU A 385 1.28 -12.48 -6.10
N GLY A 386 1.58 -12.61 -4.81
CA GLY A 386 1.63 -13.94 -4.17
C GLY A 386 0.32 -14.69 -4.40
N GLU A 387 0.43 -15.93 -4.88
CA GLU A 387 -0.73 -16.75 -5.23
C GLU A 387 -1.58 -17.07 -3.99
N GLU A 388 -2.88 -17.33 -4.18
CA GLU A 388 -3.68 -17.91 -3.11
C GLU A 388 -3.13 -19.30 -2.74
N LEU A 389 -2.91 -19.51 -1.46
CA LEU A 389 -2.33 -20.75 -0.96
C LEU A 389 -3.17 -21.31 0.19
N MET A 390 -3.64 -22.55 0.02
CA MET A 390 -4.29 -23.28 1.09
C MET A 390 -3.23 -23.99 1.93
N CYS A 391 -3.11 -23.57 3.19
CA CYS A 391 -2.13 -24.11 4.12
C CYS A 391 -2.73 -25.21 5.02
N PRO A 392 -1.90 -26.17 5.50
CA PRO A 392 -2.33 -27.16 6.48
C PRO A 392 -2.88 -26.54 7.77
N ALA A 393 -3.57 -27.34 8.59
CA ALA A 393 -3.97 -26.91 9.93
C ALA A 393 -2.74 -26.43 10.73
N ASP A 394 -2.96 -25.46 11.63
CA ASP A 394 -1.94 -24.84 12.48
C ASP A 394 -0.86 -24.02 11.73
N THR A 395 -1.11 -23.70 10.46
CA THR A 395 -0.27 -22.83 9.62
C THR A 395 -1.13 -21.75 8.95
N VAL A 396 -0.51 -20.64 8.56
CA VAL A 396 -1.15 -19.50 7.89
C VAL A 396 -0.43 -19.22 6.57
N ALA A 397 -1.19 -18.83 5.55
CA ALA A 397 -0.63 -18.38 4.29
C ALA A 397 -0.15 -16.94 4.43
N VAL A 398 1.11 -16.69 4.08
CA VAL A 398 1.71 -15.35 4.07
C VAL A 398 2.15 -14.99 2.66
N GLY A 399 2.24 -13.69 2.35
CA GLY A 399 2.62 -13.19 1.03
C GLY A 399 1.49 -13.24 -0.01
N VAL A 400 0.32 -13.80 0.30
CA VAL A 400 -0.85 -13.81 -0.60
C VAL A 400 -1.24 -12.38 -0.98
N GLY A 401 -1.36 -12.12 -2.28
CA GLY A 401 -1.68 -10.79 -2.81
C GLY A 401 -0.54 -9.76 -2.74
N ALA A 402 0.60 -10.10 -2.14
CA ALA A 402 1.72 -9.16 -2.00
C ALA A 402 2.54 -9.08 -3.31
N VAL A 403 2.88 -7.85 -3.69
CA VAL A 403 3.54 -7.56 -4.97
C VAL A 403 4.98 -8.07 -4.99
N ASP A 404 5.29 -8.93 -5.94
CA ASP A 404 6.54 -9.68 -6.12
C ASP A 404 7.02 -10.41 -4.86
N VAL A 405 6.10 -10.86 -4.01
CA VAL A 405 6.39 -11.69 -2.84
C VAL A 405 5.66 -13.01 -3.00
N ALA A 406 6.41 -14.09 -3.22
CA ALA A 406 5.84 -15.41 -3.39
C ALA A 406 5.15 -15.87 -2.11
N SER A 407 3.93 -16.39 -2.23
CA SER A 407 3.21 -16.87 -1.06
C SER A 407 3.75 -18.21 -0.57
N LYS A 408 3.66 -18.42 0.74
CA LYS A 408 4.09 -19.65 1.42
C LYS A 408 3.32 -19.86 2.71
N CYS A 409 3.33 -21.09 3.22
CA CYS A 409 2.78 -21.39 4.54
C CYS A 409 3.83 -21.13 5.62
N VAL A 410 3.39 -20.66 6.79
CA VAL A 410 4.20 -20.49 8.00
C VAL A 410 3.39 -20.99 9.20
N THR A 411 4.03 -21.58 10.21
CA THR A 411 3.37 -21.98 11.46
C THR A 411 2.67 -20.78 12.12
N ILE A 412 1.52 -21.00 12.74
CA ILE A 412 0.82 -19.92 13.46
C ILE A 412 1.64 -19.48 14.68
N PHE A 413 1.74 -18.17 14.87
CA PHE A 413 2.38 -17.54 16.02
C PHE A 413 1.67 -17.93 17.33
N ASN A 414 2.43 -18.33 18.36
CA ASN A 414 1.89 -18.60 19.69
C ASN A 414 2.33 -17.52 20.69
N PRO A 415 1.46 -16.54 21.01
CA PRO A 415 1.84 -15.45 21.90
C PRO A 415 2.06 -15.88 23.36
N GLU A 416 1.39 -16.93 23.84
CA GLU A 416 1.51 -17.34 25.26
C GLU A 416 2.88 -17.96 25.59
N GLU A 417 3.60 -18.45 24.58
CA GLU A 417 4.88 -19.15 24.74
C GLU A 417 6.07 -18.40 24.15
N THR A 418 5.84 -17.23 23.54
CA THR A 418 6.88 -16.49 22.81
C THR A 418 7.21 -15.16 23.47
N THR A 419 8.48 -14.96 23.79
CA THR A 419 9.03 -13.65 24.18
C THR A 419 9.42 -12.88 22.92
N LEU A 420 8.94 -11.64 22.80
CA LEU A 420 9.26 -10.75 21.68
C LEU A 420 10.21 -9.64 22.11
N TYR A 421 10.96 -9.12 21.13
CA TYR A 421 11.86 -7.99 21.24
C TYR A 421 11.67 -7.06 20.05
N ILE A 422 11.91 -5.76 20.24
CA ILE A 422 12.22 -4.87 19.09
C ILE A 422 13.71 -5.06 18.73
N LYS A 423 14.01 -5.31 17.46
CA LYS A 423 15.39 -5.54 16.98
C LYS A 423 15.62 -4.69 15.74
N GLY A 424 16.56 -3.77 15.77
CA GLY A 424 16.79 -2.84 14.67
C GLY A 424 18.14 -2.15 14.72
N GLY A 425 18.33 -1.14 13.85
CA GLY A 425 19.57 -0.36 13.77
C GLY A 425 19.98 0.26 15.11
N PHE A 426 19.03 0.73 15.90
CA PHE A 426 19.25 1.39 17.20
C PHE A 426 19.79 0.48 18.31
N ASN A 427 19.62 -0.85 18.21
CA ASN A 427 20.13 -1.81 19.18
C ASN A 427 20.99 -2.92 18.54
N GLY A 428 21.50 -2.68 17.33
CA GLY A 428 22.35 -3.61 16.61
C GLY A 428 21.66 -4.95 16.31
N TRP A 429 20.35 -4.94 16.04
CA TRP A 429 19.54 -6.11 15.69
C TRP A 429 19.57 -7.23 16.73
N SER A 430 19.80 -6.87 18.00
CA SER A 430 20.03 -7.81 19.10
C SER A 430 18.84 -7.85 20.06
N ALA A 431 18.63 -8.99 20.71
CA ALA A 431 17.67 -9.11 21.80
C ALA A 431 18.33 -8.62 23.10
N THR A 432 17.86 -7.50 23.62
CA THR A 432 18.37 -6.85 24.84
C THR A 432 17.25 -6.68 25.86
N ASP A 433 17.59 -6.60 27.15
CA ASP A 433 16.60 -6.52 28.24
C ASP A 433 15.70 -5.27 28.14
N ASP A 434 16.26 -4.15 27.68
CA ASP A 434 15.57 -2.87 27.44
C ASP A 434 14.67 -2.88 26.20
N ALA A 435 14.89 -3.83 25.28
CA ALA A 435 14.10 -4.00 24.06
C ALA A 435 13.07 -5.14 24.15
N MET A 436 12.95 -5.78 25.33
CA MET A 436 12.06 -6.92 25.56
C MET A 436 10.63 -6.43 25.83
N PHE A 437 9.67 -7.01 25.12
CA PHE A 437 8.27 -6.74 25.39
C PHE A 437 7.78 -7.41 26.69
N GLU A 438 6.95 -6.70 27.45
CA GLU A 438 6.12 -7.29 28.49
C GLU A 438 4.87 -7.90 27.87
N TYR A 439 4.61 -9.18 28.14
CA TYR A 439 3.36 -9.84 27.76
C TYR A 439 2.29 -9.62 28.85
N THR A 440 1.19 -8.95 28.50
CA THR A 440 0.12 -8.60 29.44
C THR A 440 -1.05 -9.59 29.45
N GLY A 441 -1.01 -10.61 28.58
CA GLY A 441 -2.06 -11.62 28.42
C GLY A 441 -2.91 -11.40 27.16
N GLU A 442 -3.70 -12.41 26.80
CA GLU A 442 -4.66 -12.34 25.67
C GLU A 442 -4.02 -11.91 24.34
N GLY A 443 -2.75 -12.23 24.10
CA GLY A 443 -2.05 -11.86 22.87
C GLY A 443 -1.52 -10.42 22.85
N GLN A 444 -1.58 -9.69 23.98
CA GLN A 444 -1.10 -8.32 24.07
C GLN A 444 0.35 -8.26 24.57
N TYR A 445 1.16 -7.45 23.90
CA TYR A 445 2.50 -7.10 24.34
C TYR A 445 2.70 -5.59 24.34
N ARG A 446 3.53 -5.10 25.25
CA ARG A 446 3.88 -3.68 25.33
C ARG A 446 5.33 -3.45 25.69
N LEU A 447 5.87 -2.34 25.23
CA LEU A 447 7.21 -1.88 25.54
C LEU A 447 7.24 -0.35 25.48
N ASN A 448 7.80 0.31 26.48
CA ASN A 448 8.25 1.68 26.38
C ASN A 448 9.77 1.68 26.27
N TYR A 449 10.29 2.04 25.10
CA TYR A 449 11.71 2.06 24.79
C TYR A 449 12.25 3.49 24.84
N LEU A 450 13.19 3.75 25.73
CA LEU A 450 13.93 5.02 25.77
C LEU A 450 15.05 4.97 24.74
N TYR A 451 15.00 5.85 23.75
CA TYR A 451 16.10 6.02 22.80
C TYR A 451 17.08 7.04 23.36
N ASP A 452 18.17 6.52 23.91
CA ASP A 452 19.27 7.26 24.52
C ASP A 452 20.59 6.82 23.86
N THR A 453 21.21 7.72 23.10
CA THR A 453 22.48 7.52 22.41
C THR A 453 23.50 8.57 22.85
N GLU A 454 24.77 8.38 22.49
CA GLU A 454 25.81 9.38 22.80
C GLU A 454 25.72 10.66 21.95
N CYS A 455 24.66 10.83 21.14
CA CYS A 455 24.44 12.02 20.32
C CYS A 455 24.03 13.22 21.20
N GLU A 456 24.70 14.37 21.06
CA GLU A 456 24.39 15.58 21.82
C GLU A 456 23.44 16.47 21.01
N VAL A 457 22.22 16.71 21.52
CA VAL A 457 21.27 17.63 20.87
C VAL A 457 21.78 19.07 20.96
N VAL A 458 22.10 19.66 19.81
CA VAL A 458 22.58 21.04 19.69
C VAL A 458 21.46 21.93 19.13
N ALA A 459 21.00 22.90 19.90
CA ALA A 459 19.98 23.84 19.43
C ALA A 459 20.49 24.63 18.21
N ALA A 460 19.60 24.84 17.22
CA ALA A 460 19.85 25.73 16.10
C ALA A 460 20.18 27.15 16.58
N THR A 461 21.12 27.79 15.92
CA THR A 461 21.51 29.19 16.14
C THR A 461 21.52 29.92 14.80
N ASP A 462 21.61 31.25 14.82
CA ASP A 462 21.73 32.04 13.58
C ASP A 462 22.94 31.62 12.71
N ASP A 463 23.93 30.91 13.27
CA ASP A 463 25.16 30.45 12.62
C ASP A 463 25.26 28.92 12.41
N SER A 464 24.26 28.14 12.83
CA SER A 464 24.25 26.66 12.72
C SER A 464 22.82 26.12 12.70
N GLU A 465 22.53 25.17 11.81
CA GLU A 465 21.22 24.48 11.74
C GLU A 465 20.90 23.64 13.01
N GLY A 466 21.89 23.45 13.90
CA GLY A 466 21.75 22.59 15.07
C GLY A 466 21.89 21.10 14.71
N GLU A 467 21.72 20.24 15.70
CA GLU A 467 21.70 18.79 15.58
C GLU A 467 20.58 18.28 16.49
N ASP A 468 19.54 17.69 15.92
CA ASP A 468 18.36 17.21 16.65
C ASP A 468 18.41 15.70 16.94
N CYS A 469 19.53 15.04 16.57
CA CYS A 469 19.79 13.62 16.77
C CYS A 469 18.62 12.72 16.35
N THR A 470 17.88 13.14 15.32
CA THR A 470 16.72 12.40 14.81
C THR A 470 17.15 11.53 13.63
N MET A 471 16.94 10.21 13.74
CA MET A 471 17.30 9.25 12.70
C MET A 471 16.19 8.24 12.43
N ILE A 472 16.06 7.84 11.16
CA ILE A 472 15.19 6.75 10.75
C ILE A 472 15.94 5.43 10.92
N HIS A 473 15.37 4.53 11.71
CA HIS A 473 15.91 3.19 11.93
C HIS A 473 15.03 2.13 11.29
N GLN A 474 15.68 1.14 10.67
CA GLN A 474 15.03 -0.10 10.28
C GLN A 474 14.99 -1.06 11.47
N PHE A 475 13.87 -1.75 11.65
CA PHE A 475 13.69 -2.72 12.73
C PHE A 475 12.67 -3.81 12.36
N LYS A 476 12.61 -4.84 13.20
CA LYS A 476 11.60 -5.90 13.23
C LYS A 476 11.17 -6.18 14.67
N VAL A 477 10.02 -6.81 14.83
CA VAL A 477 9.61 -7.43 16.09
C VAL A 477 9.88 -8.91 15.97
N ALA A 478 10.76 -9.45 16.82
CA ALA A 478 11.13 -10.86 16.74
C ALA A 478 11.45 -11.47 18.10
N ASP A 479 11.38 -12.79 18.18
CA ASP A 479 11.97 -13.52 19.29
C ASP A 479 13.50 -13.49 19.24
N GLU A 480 14.15 -14.00 20.30
CA GLU A 480 15.61 -14.03 20.38
C GLU A 480 16.23 -14.78 19.19
N GLY A 481 15.62 -15.93 18.83
CA GLY A 481 16.12 -16.88 17.85
C GLY A 481 15.77 -16.59 16.39
N TRP A 482 15.05 -15.50 16.08
CA TRP A 482 14.51 -15.23 14.75
C TRP A 482 13.69 -16.42 14.20
N SER A 483 12.87 -17.03 15.05
CA SER A 483 11.97 -18.07 14.60
C SER A 483 10.96 -17.48 13.63
N GLU A 484 10.73 -18.19 12.54
CA GLU A 484 9.87 -17.73 11.47
C GLU A 484 8.46 -17.31 11.92
N PRO A 485 7.73 -18.07 12.77
CA PRO A 485 6.39 -17.67 13.21
C PRO A 485 6.39 -16.44 14.14
N ALA A 486 7.54 -16.00 14.63
CA ALA A 486 7.66 -14.87 15.54
C ALA A 486 8.46 -13.70 14.96
N SER A 487 8.90 -13.77 13.70
CA SER A 487 9.74 -12.74 13.07
C SER A 487 8.90 -11.81 12.19
N PHE A 488 8.31 -10.81 12.82
CA PHE A 488 7.37 -9.87 12.19
C PHE A 488 8.07 -8.72 11.47
N GLY A 489 7.52 -8.39 10.31
CA GLY A 489 7.87 -7.24 9.48
C GLY A 489 6.64 -6.57 8.88
N SER A 490 6.85 -5.51 8.10
CA SER A 490 5.77 -4.88 7.33
C SER A 490 5.42 -5.71 6.09
N ILE A 491 4.20 -5.49 5.58
CA ILE A 491 3.74 -6.07 4.31
C ILE A 491 4.24 -5.19 3.17
N LYS A 492 4.87 -5.78 2.14
CA LYS A 492 5.34 -5.04 0.96
C LYS A 492 4.15 -4.36 0.26
N GLY A 493 4.25 -3.05 0.02
CA GLY A 493 3.17 -2.24 -0.55
C GLY A 493 2.00 -1.96 0.41
N GLY A 494 2.06 -2.45 1.65
CA GLY A 494 1.10 -2.15 2.71
C GLY A 494 1.46 -0.89 3.49
N ASP A 495 0.70 -0.64 4.57
CA ASP A 495 0.92 0.50 5.46
C ASP A 495 2.32 0.49 6.06
N GLN A 496 2.96 1.64 6.04
CA GLN A 496 4.30 1.82 6.60
C GLN A 496 4.20 2.25 8.06
N SER A 497 5.01 1.60 8.90
CA SER A 497 5.14 1.93 10.32
C SER A 497 5.60 3.38 10.53
N GLY A 498 5.34 3.90 11.72
CA GLY A 498 5.75 5.23 12.13
C GLY A 498 5.06 5.65 13.40
N VAL A 499 5.55 6.73 14.00
CA VAL A 499 4.97 7.30 15.22
C VAL A 499 3.52 7.73 14.97
N GLY A 500 2.62 7.36 15.87
CA GLY A 500 1.17 7.61 15.79
C GLY A 500 0.43 6.71 14.81
N LYS A 501 1.06 5.65 14.29
CA LYS A 501 0.43 4.70 13.36
C LYS A 501 0.22 3.34 13.99
N THR A 502 -0.80 2.64 13.47
CA THR A 502 -1.01 1.21 13.67
C THR A 502 -0.90 0.54 12.31
N ILE A 503 -0.16 -0.56 12.22
CA ILE A 503 -0.02 -1.35 11.00
C ILE A 503 -0.27 -2.83 11.29
N THR A 504 -0.76 -3.57 10.30
CA THR A 504 -0.73 -5.04 10.32
C THR A 504 0.65 -5.53 9.90
N MET A 505 1.24 -6.40 10.70
CA MET A 505 2.52 -7.05 10.42
C MET A 505 2.31 -8.41 9.75
N THR A 506 3.35 -8.89 9.07
CA THR A 506 3.41 -10.25 8.53
C THR A 506 4.69 -10.95 8.95
N VAL A 507 4.62 -12.27 9.07
CA VAL A 507 5.76 -13.16 9.29
C VAL A 507 6.21 -13.82 7.99
N GLY A 508 7.29 -14.60 8.07
CA GLY A 508 7.84 -15.37 6.96
C GLY A 508 9.14 -14.78 6.43
N GLU A 509 10.18 -15.61 6.37
CA GLU A 509 11.46 -15.22 5.77
C GLU A 509 11.27 -14.85 4.29
N GLY A 510 11.78 -13.69 3.88
CA GLY A 510 11.57 -13.13 2.53
C GLY A 510 10.18 -12.54 2.29
N VAL A 511 9.27 -12.58 3.27
CA VAL A 511 7.91 -12.03 3.17
C VAL A 511 7.79 -10.75 4.00
N GLY A 512 8.01 -10.84 5.32
CA GLY A 512 8.00 -9.69 6.21
C GLY A 512 9.20 -8.77 5.96
N GLN A 513 8.93 -7.53 5.56
CA GLN A 513 9.95 -6.52 5.28
C GLN A 513 10.37 -5.78 6.54
N ASN A 514 11.50 -5.07 6.50
CA ASN A 514 11.88 -4.21 7.61
C ASN A 514 10.86 -3.09 7.79
N MET A 515 10.57 -2.78 9.04
CA MET A 515 9.76 -1.64 9.44
C MET A 515 10.67 -0.45 9.70
N SER A 516 10.16 0.76 9.51
CA SER A 516 10.89 1.99 9.77
C SER A 516 10.25 2.78 10.92
N VAL A 517 11.08 3.38 11.77
CA VAL A 517 10.65 4.32 12.80
C VAL A 517 11.65 5.47 12.88
N GLU A 518 11.14 6.69 12.87
CA GLU A 518 11.93 7.88 13.14
C GLU A 518 12.02 8.08 14.64
N MET A 519 13.24 8.14 15.16
CA MET A 519 13.52 8.23 16.60
C MET A 519 14.46 9.39 16.87
N ALA A 520 14.13 10.17 17.90
CA ALA A 520 14.89 11.31 18.37
C ALA A 520 15.46 11.01 19.75
N GLU A 521 16.68 11.49 19.97
CA GLU A 521 17.43 11.36 21.22
C GLU A 521 16.64 11.82 22.45
N GLU A 522 16.84 11.13 23.58
CA GLU A 522 16.13 11.34 24.86
C GLU A 522 14.60 11.21 24.80
N LYS A 523 14.03 10.58 23.76
CA LYS A 523 12.60 10.32 23.64
C LYS A 523 12.23 8.87 23.98
N THR A 524 11.01 8.70 24.48
CA THR A 524 10.44 7.38 24.75
C THR A 524 9.42 7.01 23.68
N TYR A 525 9.56 5.82 23.14
CA TYR A 525 8.67 5.25 22.13
C TYR A 525 7.95 4.03 22.71
N GLN A 526 6.62 4.08 22.69
CA GLN A 526 5.76 2.98 23.09
C GLN A 526 5.44 2.10 21.88
N PHE A 527 5.81 0.83 21.96
CA PHE A 527 5.46 -0.20 21.00
C PHE A 527 4.40 -1.10 21.63
N LEU A 528 3.24 -1.22 20.99
CA LEU A 528 2.15 -2.10 21.41
C LEU A 528 1.92 -3.14 20.32
N VAL A 529 2.01 -4.42 20.65
CA VAL A 529 1.71 -5.51 19.71
C VAL A 529 0.41 -6.18 20.14
N ASN A 530 -0.55 -6.20 19.22
CA ASN A 530 -1.83 -6.87 19.38
C ASN A 530 -1.84 -8.15 18.53
N ALA A 531 -1.65 -9.30 19.18
CA ALA A 531 -1.70 -10.63 18.57
C ALA A 531 -2.93 -11.44 19.04
N THR A 532 -4.03 -10.75 19.38
CA THR A 532 -5.32 -11.42 19.67
C THR A 532 -5.82 -12.23 18.46
N ASP A 533 -5.63 -11.69 17.26
CA ASP A 533 -5.68 -12.42 16.00
C ASP A 533 -4.25 -12.72 15.54
N THR A 534 -3.81 -13.97 15.73
CA THR A 534 -2.46 -14.43 15.36
C THR A 534 -2.21 -14.48 13.86
N THR A 535 -3.24 -14.29 13.03
CA THR A 535 -3.13 -14.21 11.57
C THR A 535 -3.10 -12.77 11.06
N ALA A 536 -3.42 -11.79 11.91
CA ALA A 536 -3.45 -10.37 11.61
C ALA A 536 -2.87 -9.57 12.79
N VAL A 537 -1.60 -9.86 13.13
CA VAL A 537 -0.93 -9.22 14.27
C VAL A 537 -0.66 -7.74 13.96
N GLU A 538 -1.05 -6.85 14.87
CA GLU A 538 -0.89 -5.40 14.68
C GLU A 538 0.24 -4.84 15.56
N LEU A 539 0.88 -3.78 15.07
CA LEU A 539 1.84 -2.97 15.82
C LEU A 539 1.39 -1.51 15.83
N THR A 540 1.26 -0.93 17.03
CA THR A 540 1.08 0.51 17.24
C THR A 540 2.36 1.11 17.81
N ILE A 541 2.78 2.26 17.29
CA ILE A 541 3.95 2.99 17.78
C ILE A 541 3.52 4.39 18.20
N ASN A 542 3.82 4.81 19.43
CA ASN A 542 3.56 6.16 19.93
C ASN A 542 4.84 6.80 20.48
N GLU A 543 5.00 8.11 20.35
CA GLU A 543 5.92 8.87 21.20
C GLU A 543 5.18 9.19 22.50
N VAL A 544 5.77 8.81 23.63
CA VAL A 544 5.18 8.98 24.96
C VAL A 544 6.09 9.81 25.86
N PRO A 545 5.54 10.62 26.77
CA PRO A 545 6.33 11.53 27.60
C PRO A 545 7.16 10.85 28.69
N VAL A 546 6.84 9.60 29.05
CA VAL A 546 7.51 8.86 30.12
C VAL A 546 7.70 7.39 29.76
N ALA A 547 8.82 6.80 30.17
CA ALA A 547 9.11 5.36 30.07
C ALA A 547 8.41 4.54 31.17
N ALA A 548 7.09 4.73 31.30
CA ALA A 548 6.25 4.06 32.29
C ALA A 548 4.84 3.81 31.75
N PHE A 549 4.12 2.85 32.33
CA PHE A 549 2.70 2.60 32.10
C PHE A 549 1.92 3.04 33.36
N PRO A 550 1.50 4.32 33.46
CA PRO A 550 0.89 4.83 34.67
C PRO A 550 -0.35 4.04 35.05
N VAL A 551 -0.44 3.58 36.30
CA VAL A 551 -1.63 2.91 36.83
C VAL A 551 -2.25 3.70 37.97
N VAL A 552 -3.57 3.68 38.04
CA VAL A 552 -4.36 4.18 39.16
C VAL A 552 -4.70 3.04 40.09
N THR A 553 -4.31 3.17 41.35
CA THR A 553 -4.62 2.18 42.39
C THR A 553 -5.67 2.74 43.35
N MET A 554 -6.83 2.08 43.39
CA MET A 554 -8.01 2.38 44.21
C MET A 554 -8.33 1.18 45.11
N GLY A 555 -7.90 1.24 46.38
CA GLY A 555 -8.02 0.09 47.28
C GLY A 555 -7.18 -1.09 46.80
N ASP A 556 -7.81 -2.22 46.49
CA ASP A 556 -7.15 -3.43 45.96
C ASP A 556 -7.19 -3.49 44.41
N GLU A 557 -7.83 -2.52 43.75
CA GLU A 557 -7.99 -2.46 42.30
C GLU A 557 -6.91 -1.57 41.68
N THR A 558 -6.28 -2.04 40.60
CA THR A 558 -5.30 -1.30 39.81
C THR A 558 -5.80 -1.24 38.37
N ILE A 559 -5.88 -0.04 37.81
CA ILE A 559 -6.34 0.22 36.45
C ILE A 559 -5.28 1.02 35.71
N GLU A 560 -4.89 0.58 34.53
CA GLU A 560 -3.94 1.29 33.69
C GLU A 560 -4.57 2.53 33.04
N LEU A 561 -3.83 3.63 33.05
CA LEU A 561 -4.10 4.80 32.22
C LEU A 561 -3.47 4.55 30.84
N VAL A 562 -4.31 4.35 29.83
CA VAL A 562 -3.87 4.05 28.47
C VAL A 562 -3.48 5.35 27.76
N TYR A 563 -2.34 5.37 27.08
CA TYR A 563 -1.94 6.53 26.29
C TYR A 563 -2.97 6.83 25.20
N SER A 564 -3.33 8.10 25.04
CA SER A 564 -4.30 8.55 24.03
C SER A 564 -3.62 9.40 22.95
N SER A 565 -3.26 10.64 23.26
CA SER A 565 -2.52 11.55 22.37
C SER A 565 -1.98 12.73 23.17
N ASN A 566 -1.04 13.49 22.60
CA ASN A 566 -0.54 14.76 23.16
C ASN A 566 -0.10 14.65 24.63
N GLY A 567 0.53 13.53 25.01
CA GLY A 567 0.97 13.30 26.39
C GLY A 567 -0.15 12.95 27.39
N GLN A 568 -1.38 12.73 26.93
CA GLN A 568 -2.50 12.38 27.81
C GLN A 568 -2.72 10.88 27.90
N TYR A 569 -2.92 10.40 29.12
CA TYR A 569 -3.29 9.03 29.43
C TYR A 569 -4.68 8.99 30.06
N VAL A 570 -5.51 8.04 29.64
CA VAL A 570 -6.93 8.01 29.98
C VAL A 570 -7.36 6.62 30.42
N PHE A 571 -8.23 6.55 31.42
CA PHE A 571 -9.13 5.41 31.59
C PHE A 571 -10.52 5.87 32.00
N ARG A 572 -11.50 5.00 31.81
CA ARG A 572 -12.89 5.23 32.19
C ARG A 572 -13.30 4.31 33.33
N LYS A 573 -14.04 4.85 34.30
CA LYS A 573 -14.60 4.05 35.40
C LYS A 573 -15.97 4.56 35.83
N ALA A 574 -16.89 3.63 36.07
CA ALA A 574 -18.15 3.91 36.75
C ALA A 574 -17.89 4.17 38.24
N LEU A 575 -18.34 5.32 38.73
CA LEU A 575 -18.19 5.74 40.13
C LEU A 575 -19.57 6.06 40.73
N MET A 576 -19.71 5.83 42.03
CA MET A 576 -20.87 6.26 42.82
C MET A 576 -20.61 7.64 43.42
N ALA A 577 -21.66 8.32 43.93
CA ALA A 577 -21.50 9.61 44.62
C ALA A 577 -20.94 9.44 46.04
N GLU A 578 -19.70 8.96 46.15
CA GLU A 578 -18.95 8.74 47.39
C GLU A 578 -17.47 9.15 47.23
N GLU A 579 -16.75 9.27 48.34
CA GLU A 579 -15.33 9.68 48.32
C GLU A 579 -14.44 8.50 47.92
N TYR A 580 -13.63 8.69 46.88
CA TYR A 580 -12.59 7.76 46.44
C TYR A 580 -11.22 8.32 46.74
N SER A 581 -10.32 7.49 47.30
CA SER A 581 -8.91 7.82 47.43
C SER A 581 -8.06 6.87 46.59
N PHE A 582 -7.05 7.41 45.92
CA PHE A 582 -6.23 6.67 44.98
C PHE A 582 -4.82 7.24 44.82
N THR A 583 -3.92 6.47 44.23
CA THR A 583 -2.56 6.88 43.85
C THR A 583 -2.31 6.62 42.38
N ILE A 584 -1.37 7.35 41.77
CA ILE A 584 -0.94 7.15 40.39
C ILE A 584 0.55 6.80 40.38
N ALA A 585 0.89 5.58 39.95
CA ALA A 585 2.26 5.11 39.94
C ALA A 585 2.49 4.01 38.90
N ASP A 586 3.75 3.74 38.58
CA ASP A 586 4.23 2.51 37.98
C ASP A 586 5.50 2.14 38.76
N GLU A 587 5.35 1.23 39.73
CA GLU A 587 6.42 0.86 40.64
C GLU A 587 7.59 0.16 39.93
N ALA A 588 7.30 -0.58 38.85
CA ALA A 588 8.31 -1.30 38.08
C ALA A 588 9.21 -0.33 37.31
N ALA A 589 8.63 0.74 36.75
CA ALA A 589 9.34 1.82 36.09
C ALA A 589 9.87 2.91 37.04
N GLY A 590 9.55 2.84 38.33
CA GLY A 590 9.93 3.86 39.32
C GLY A 590 9.22 5.20 39.12
N PHE A 591 8.06 5.21 38.47
CA PHE A 591 7.26 6.40 38.19
C PHE A 591 6.17 6.60 39.25
N ALA A 592 5.95 7.84 39.71
CA ALA A 592 4.81 8.21 40.55
C ALA A 592 4.50 9.70 40.44
N VAL A 593 3.21 10.04 40.38
CA VAL A 593 2.73 11.43 40.46
C VAL A 593 1.57 11.55 41.44
N GLY A 594 1.48 12.68 42.13
CA GLY A 594 0.50 12.83 43.21
C GLY A 594 0.34 14.26 43.72
N ALA A 595 -0.39 14.38 44.83
CA ALA A 595 -0.78 15.66 45.42
C ALA A 595 0.41 16.56 45.78
N ILE A 596 0.28 17.87 45.53
CA ILE A 596 1.27 18.88 45.93
C ILE A 596 0.98 19.32 47.37
N GLY A 597 1.79 18.85 48.32
CA GLY A 597 1.63 19.17 49.74
C GLY A 597 0.29 18.68 50.32
N THR A 598 -0.67 19.59 50.50
CA THR A 598 -2.04 19.25 50.98
C THR A 598 -3.12 19.42 49.90
N ASP A 599 -2.73 19.76 48.68
CA ASP A 599 -3.66 19.94 47.57
C ASP A 599 -3.95 18.59 46.90
N ASN A 600 -4.87 17.84 47.51
CA ASN A 600 -5.14 16.45 47.15
C ASN A 600 -6.60 16.19 46.77
N ILE A 601 -7.43 17.22 46.64
CA ILE A 601 -8.86 17.08 46.32
C ILE A 601 -9.08 17.52 44.88
N ILE A 602 -9.50 16.59 44.03
CA ILE A 602 -9.84 16.86 42.64
C ILE A 602 -11.28 17.37 42.58
N THR A 603 -11.48 18.50 41.90
CA THR A 603 -12.81 19.02 41.57
C THR A 603 -13.17 18.57 40.16
N ALA A 604 -14.39 18.04 39.96
CA ALA A 604 -14.80 17.50 38.67
C ALA A 604 -14.65 18.55 37.55
N SER A 605 -14.13 18.12 36.40
CA SER A 605 -13.86 18.96 35.22
C SER A 605 -12.94 20.16 35.48
N MET A 606 -12.10 20.07 36.51
CA MET A 606 -11.03 21.04 36.78
C MET A 606 -9.71 20.28 36.94
N PRO A 607 -8.70 20.55 36.10
CA PRO A 607 -7.38 19.97 36.26
C PRO A 607 -6.75 20.33 37.61
N LEU A 608 -6.23 19.33 38.31
CA LEU A 608 -5.43 19.47 39.52
C LEU A 608 -3.95 19.26 39.17
N ALA A 609 -3.09 20.20 39.56
CA ALA A 609 -1.65 20.07 39.37
C ALA A 609 -1.06 19.01 40.30
N LEU A 610 -0.11 18.24 39.79
CA LEU A 610 0.57 17.16 40.49
C LEU A 610 2.08 17.45 40.61
N GLU A 611 2.75 16.78 41.54
CA GLU A 611 4.22 16.71 41.61
C GLU A 611 4.72 15.27 41.51
N ASN A 612 6.00 15.12 41.18
CA ASN A 612 6.68 13.83 41.23
C ASN A 612 6.63 13.27 42.67
N GLY A 613 6.04 12.09 42.84
CA GLY A 613 5.81 11.44 44.12
C GLY A 613 4.50 10.65 44.16
N GLY A 614 4.29 9.85 45.21
CA GLY A 614 3.09 8.99 45.36
C GLY A 614 2.00 9.56 46.27
N GLY A 615 1.84 10.89 46.32
CA GLY A 615 0.88 11.54 47.20
C GLY A 615 -0.57 11.17 46.84
N ALA A 616 -1.31 10.57 47.77
CA ALA A 616 -2.68 10.11 47.52
C ALA A 616 -3.63 11.27 47.19
N LEU A 617 -4.47 11.03 46.18
CA LEU A 617 -5.50 11.93 45.68
C LEU A 617 -6.87 11.52 46.22
N SER A 618 -7.82 12.45 46.22
CA SER A 618 -9.21 12.26 46.62
C SER A 618 -10.14 12.87 45.59
N PHE A 619 -11.21 12.15 45.23
CA PHE A 619 -12.25 12.60 44.32
C PHE A 619 -13.62 12.17 44.85
N THR A 620 -14.59 13.09 44.83
CA THR A 620 -16.00 12.78 45.16
C THR A 620 -16.86 13.17 43.95
N PRO A 621 -17.41 12.20 43.20
CA PRO A 621 -18.37 12.46 42.13
C PRO A 621 -19.64 13.14 42.64
N ASP A 622 -20.18 14.08 41.88
CA ASP A 622 -21.48 14.71 42.18
C ASP A 622 -22.67 13.74 42.01
N SER A 623 -22.50 12.71 41.19
CA SER A 623 -23.53 11.73 40.86
C SER A 623 -22.92 10.38 40.49
N ALA A 624 -23.73 9.32 40.52
CA ALA A 624 -23.32 8.02 40.02
C ALA A 624 -23.32 8.03 38.48
N ALA A 625 -22.14 7.91 37.87
CA ALA A 625 -21.95 7.95 36.42
C ALA A 625 -20.59 7.33 36.02
N GLU A 626 -20.33 7.21 34.72
CA GLU A 626 -18.98 6.98 34.21
C GLU A 626 -18.17 8.29 34.21
N TYR A 627 -16.90 8.19 34.59
CA TYR A 627 -15.95 9.28 34.62
C TYR A 627 -14.68 8.89 33.86
N ASP A 628 -14.17 9.83 33.07
CA ASP A 628 -12.86 9.76 32.42
C ASP A 628 -11.82 10.41 33.33
N PHE A 629 -10.77 9.64 33.67
CA PHE A 629 -9.58 10.11 34.36
C PHE A 629 -8.55 10.46 33.28
N VAL A 630 -8.14 11.72 33.22
CA VAL A 630 -7.22 12.22 32.20
C VAL A 630 -5.95 12.73 32.88
N LEU A 631 -4.91 11.91 32.86
CA LEU A 631 -3.58 12.29 33.31
C LEU A 631 -2.85 12.99 32.15
N ASP A 632 -2.52 14.26 32.32
CA ASP A 632 -1.77 15.04 31.35
C ASP A 632 -0.29 15.10 31.74
N LEU A 633 0.55 14.47 30.91
CA LEU A 633 2.00 14.45 30.98
C LEU A 633 2.63 15.12 29.75
N SER A 634 1.89 15.98 29.03
CA SER A 634 2.44 16.75 27.89
C SER A 634 3.68 17.58 28.28
N ASN A 635 3.73 18.00 29.55
CA ASN A 635 4.93 18.47 30.21
C ASN A 635 5.15 17.62 31.48
N PRO A 636 6.07 16.64 31.46
CA PRO A 636 6.27 15.72 32.59
C PRO A 636 6.80 16.42 33.85
N GLU A 637 7.36 17.63 33.73
CA GLU A 637 7.78 18.46 34.87
C GLU A 637 6.60 19.21 35.53
N MET A 638 5.44 19.27 34.86
CA MET A 638 4.21 19.92 35.33
C MET A 638 2.99 19.03 35.08
N PRO A 639 2.94 17.83 35.68
CA PRO A 639 1.84 16.89 35.46
C PRO A 639 0.53 17.43 36.03
N SER A 640 -0.60 17.02 35.44
CA SER A 640 -1.93 17.32 35.98
C SER A 640 -2.92 16.18 35.78
N ILE A 641 -3.95 16.11 36.62
CA ILE A 641 -5.04 15.14 36.50
C ILE A 641 -6.37 15.88 36.45
N GLU A 642 -7.20 15.55 35.46
CA GLU A 642 -8.60 15.97 35.39
C GLU A 642 -9.48 14.72 35.50
N ILE A 643 -10.52 14.79 36.32
CA ILE A 643 -11.58 13.77 36.32
C ILE A 643 -12.88 14.45 35.88
N LYS A 644 -13.49 13.96 34.80
CA LYS A 644 -14.72 14.54 34.25
C LYS A 644 -15.73 13.45 33.91
N PRO A 645 -17.04 13.73 33.98
CA PRO A 645 -18.03 12.77 33.54
C PRO A 645 -17.77 12.37 32.08
N ALA A 646 -17.84 11.08 31.79
CA ALA A 646 -17.71 10.55 30.45
C ALA A 646 -18.83 11.08 29.54
N LEU A 647 -18.49 11.39 28.29
CA LEU A 647 -19.47 11.74 27.27
C LEU A 647 -20.36 10.52 26.97
N PRO A 648 -21.70 10.62 27.09
CA PRO A 648 -22.60 9.49 26.84
C PRO A 648 -22.49 8.88 25.44
N PHE A 649 -22.20 9.69 24.42
CA PHE A 649 -21.97 9.22 23.05
C PHE A 649 -20.48 9.05 22.71
N GLY A 650 -19.57 9.24 23.68
CA GLY A 650 -18.15 9.28 23.42
C GLY A 650 -17.76 10.41 22.47
N THR A 651 -16.80 10.15 21.58
CA THR A 651 -16.34 11.07 20.53
C THR A 651 -17.05 10.87 19.19
N THR A 652 -17.99 9.92 19.10
CA THR A 652 -18.73 9.64 17.87
C THR A 652 -19.73 10.78 17.61
N PRO A 653 -19.68 11.43 16.44
CA PRO A 653 -20.71 12.39 16.05
C PRO A 653 -22.08 11.71 15.94
N VAL A 654 -23.08 12.29 16.62
CA VAL A 654 -24.45 11.79 16.65
C VAL A 654 -25.38 12.86 16.10
N PHE A 655 -26.37 12.45 15.33
CA PHE A 655 -27.25 13.35 14.61
C PHE A 655 -28.69 13.10 15.00
N ILE A 656 -29.53 14.13 14.91
CA ILE A 656 -30.96 13.87 14.70
C ILE A 656 -31.14 13.32 13.30
N ARG A 657 -31.77 12.15 13.16
CA ARG A 657 -32.00 11.51 11.86
C ARG A 657 -33.46 11.15 11.74
N GLY A 658 -34.09 11.53 10.64
CA GLY A 658 -35.51 11.29 10.48
C GLY A 658 -36.11 11.93 9.24
N SER A 659 -37.43 11.94 9.18
CA SER A 659 -38.15 12.72 8.16
C SER A 659 -37.78 14.21 8.14
N VAL A 660 -37.24 14.74 9.25
CA VAL A 660 -36.74 16.13 9.33
C VAL A 660 -35.56 16.42 8.40
N ASN A 661 -34.79 15.40 7.99
CA ASN A 661 -33.64 15.54 7.10
C ASN A 661 -33.50 14.37 6.12
N GLY A 662 -34.61 13.70 5.80
CA GLY A 662 -34.63 12.56 4.87
C GLY A 662 -33.81 11.35 5.34
N TRP A 663 -33.68 11.14 6.66
CA TRP A 663 -32.88 10.08 7.28
C TRP A 663 -31.37 10.18 6.99
N SER A 664 -30.89 11.36 6.64
CA SER A 664 -29.45 11.63 6.44
C SER A 664 -28.76 12.05 7.75
N SER A 665 -27.48 12.42 7.67
CA SER A 665 -26.65 12.88 8.81
C SER A 665 -25.80 14.09 8.41
N PRO A 666 -26.41 15.22 8.05
CA PRO A 666 -25.66 16.41 7.68
C PRO A 666 -24.98 16.99 8.92
N GLU A 667 -23.76 17.55 8.75
CA GLU A 667 -22.96 18.13 9.84
C GLU A 667 -23.74 19.15 10.70
N ALA A 668 -24.59 19.95 10.06
CA ALA A 668 -25.43 20.93 10.77
C ALA A 668 -26.46 20.31 11.74
N ASP A 669 -26.78 19.02 11.61
CA ASP A 669 -27.76 18.30 12.43
C ASP A 669 -27.10 17.45 13.54
N GLU A 670 -25.79 17.59 13.74
CA GLU A 670 -25.11 17.01 14.89
C GLU A 670 -25.72 17.56 16.18
N VAL A 671 -26.00 16.66 17.13
CA VAL A 671 -26.50 17.05 18.45
C VAL A 671 -25.34 17.50 19.32
N LEU A 672 -25.48 18.67 19.94
CA LEU A 672 -24.40 19.33 20.67
C LEU A 672 -24.50 19.04 22.16
N TRP A 673 -23.37 18.68 22.77
CA TRP A 673 -23.26 18.40 24.20
C TRP A 673 -23.38 19.67 25.06
N ASN A 674 -24.27 19.62 26.05
CA ASN A 674 -24.34 20.58 27.15
C ASN A 674 -23.93 19.88 28.46
N ALA A 675 -22.72 20.17 28.94
CA ALA A 675 -22.18 19.55 30.14
C ALA A 675 -23.00 19.87 31.42
N SER A 676 -23.61 21.05 31.49
CA SER A 676 -24.36 21.48 32.67
C SER A 676 -25.73 20.81 32.81
N GLU A 677 -26.36 20.48 31.68
CA GLU A 677 -27.65 19.78 31.60
C GLU A 677 -27.48 18.28 31.31
N ARG A 678 -26.23 17.81 31.18
CA ARG A 678 -25.85 16.46 30.70
C ARG A 678 -26.70 15.98 29.54
N SER A 679 -26.91 16.84 28.55
CA SER A 679 -27.79 16.58 27.42
C SER A 679 -27.12 16.84 26.09
N TYR A 680 -27.58 16.15 25.05
CA TYR A 680 -27.29 16.50 23.66
C TYR A 680 -28.54 17.10 23.04
N SER A 681 -28.39 18.17 22.26
CA SER A 681 -29.54 18.80 21.62
C SER A 681 -29.26 19.45 20.27
N VAL A 682 -30.32 19.64 19.50
CA VAL A 682 -30.30 20.31 18.20
C VAL A 682 -31.62 21.06 17.99
N LEU A 683 -31.57 22.20 17.31
CA LEU A 683 -32.75 22.97 16.94
C LEU A 683 -33.16 22.71 15.49
N TYR A 684 -34.47 22.61 15.25
CA TYR A 684 -35.02 22.46 13.90
C TYR A 684 -36.27 23.33 13.72
N GLY A 685 -36.41 23.97 12.57
CA GLY A 685 -37.64 24.65 12.16
C GLY A 685 -38.64 23.67 11.57
N LEU A 686 -39.83 23.61 12.15
CA LEU A 686 -40.90 22.71 11.72
C LEU A 686 -42.15 23.52 11.38
N GLU A 687 -42.95 23.03 10.43
CA GLU A 687 -44.24 23.64 10.08
C GLU A 687 -45.38 23.16 10.99
N ALA A 688 -46.34 24.04 11.27
CA ALA A 688 -47.57 23.68 11.96
C ALA A 688 -48.31 22.53 11.24
N GLY A 689 -48.69 21.49 11.99
CA GLY A 689 -49.28 20.27 11.46
C GLY A 689 -48.27 19.28 10.87
N GLY A 690 -46.97 19.60 10.91
CA GLY A 690 -45.90 18.69 10.51
C GLY A 690 -45.84 17.46 11.41
N ASN A 691 -45.63 16.30 10.79
CA ASN A 691 -45.63 15.01 11.44
C ASN A 691 -44.31 14.28 11.14
N HIS A 692 -43.40 14.29 12.10
CA HIS A 692 -42.03 13.90 11.88
C HIS A 692 -41.63 12.68 12.71
N ALA A 693 -41.15 11.64 12.03
CA ALA A 693 -40.42 10.55 12.65
C ALA A 693 -38.93 10.91 12.76
N PHE A 694 -38.28 10.53 13.86
CA PHE A 694 -36.86 10.78 14.13
C PHE A 694 -36.24 9.76 15.10
N LYS A 695 -34.91 9.78 15.15
CA LYS A 695 -34.01 9.07 16.07
C LYS A 695 -32.79 9.93 16.38
N PHE A 696 -32.04 9.58 17.42
CA PHE A 696 -30.66 10.05 17.61
C PHE A 696 -29.71 8.93 17.21
N ALA A 697 -28.91 9.15 16.18
CA ALA A 697 -28.06 8.10 15.66
C ALA A 697 -26.78 8.62 15.02
N ASP A 698 -25.71 7.82 15.09
CA ASP A 698 -24.49 8.08 14.33
C ASP A 698 -24.73 7.90 12.82
N ALA A 699 -23.79 8.38 12.00
CA ALA A 699 -23.92 8.38 10.53
C ALA A 699 -24.04 6.96 9.94
N SER A 700 -23.41 5.97 10.58
CA SER A 700 -23.38 4.57 10.13
C SER A 700 -24.59 3.75 10.59
N TRP A 701 -25.47 4.32 11.42
CA TRP A 701 -26.49 3.56 12.16
C TRP A 701 -25.90 2.49 13.08
N GLY A 702 -24.67 2.72 13.54
CA GLY A 702 -23.89 1.80 14.34
C GLY A 702 -24.31 1.78 15.81
N THR A 703 -23.35 1.97 16.70
CA THR A 703 -23.52 1.83 18.15
C THR A 703 -24.55 2.79 18.72
N VAL A 704 -24.65 4.01 18.19
CA VAL A 704 -25.64 4.99 18.66
C VAL A 704 -26.82 4.98 17.71
N ASN A 705 -27.97 4.46 18.17
CA ASN A 705 -29.20 4.38 17.39
C ASN A 705 -30.45 4.40 18.29
N LEU A 706 -30.63 5.49 19.03
CA LEU A 706 -31.70 5.63 20.02
C LEU A 706 -33.05 5.89 19.33
N GLY A 707 -33.96 4.93 19.49
CA GLY A 707 -35.38 5.01 19.12
C GLY A 707 -36.30 5.11 20.32
N PHE A 708 -37.61 4.98 20.07
CA PHE A 708 -38.64 5.16 21.11
C PHE A 708 -38.52 4.17 22.28
N ASN A 709 -38.03 2.95 21.99
CA ASN A 709 -37.91 1.90 23.01
C ASN A 709 -36.62 2.00 23.85
N ASP A 710 -35.70 2.88 23.46
CA ASP A 710 -34.38 3.02 24.09
C ASP A 710 -34.32 4.19 25.08
N VAL A 711 -35.42 4.95 25.18
CA VAL A 711 -35.49 6.20 25.93
C VAL A 711 -36.81 6.29 26.72
N THR A 712 -36.83 7.16 27.71
CA THR A 712 -38.08 7.64 28.33
C THR A 712 -38.42 9.03 27.78
N ILE A 713 -39.70 9.39 27.75
CA ILE A 713 -40.13 10.72 27.29
C ILE A 713 -40.39 11.61 28.50
N ALA A 714 -39.83 12.81 28.52
CA ALA A 714 -40.03 13.77 29.59
C ALA A 714 -41.53 14.15 29.74
N ASP A 715 -42.02 14.25 30.97
CA ASP A 715 -43.42 14.57 31.28
C ASP A 715 -43.89 15.92 30.69
N ASP A 716 -42.95 16.87 30.53
CA ASP A 716 -43.20 18.20 29.97
C ASP A 716 -42.76 18.33 28.49
N SER A 717 -42.51 17.21 27.81
CA SER A 717 -42.28 17.17 26.36
C SER A 717 -43.58 17.39 25.58
N ILE A 718 -43.45 17.94 24.37
CA ILE A 718 -44.46 17.73 23.33
C ILE A 718 -44.63 16.21 23.15
N ALA A 719 -45.86 15.77 22.89
CA ALA A 719 -46.16 14.34 22.79
C ALA A 719 -45.27 13.65 21.74
N VAL A 720 -44.42 12.74 22.21
CA VAL A 720 -43.63 11.84 21.37
C VAL A 720 -44.28 10.46 21.45
N THR A 721 -44.50 9.83 20.30
CA THR A 721 -45.20 8.55 20.18
C THR A 721 -44.34 7.52 19.46
N ASP A 722 -44.61 6.24 19.71
CA ASP A 722 -43.97 5.12 19.02
C ASP A 722 -44.48 5.01 17.58
N ASP A 723 -43.55 4.94 16.64
CA ASP A 723 -43.79 4.67 15.22
C ASP A 723 -42.89 3.52 14.74
N GLY A 724 -43.15 2.32 15.24
CA GLY A 724 -42.41 1.12 14.87
C GLY A 724 -40.95 1.15 15.36
N GLY A 725 -40.72 1.72 16.54
CA GLY A 725 -39.39 1.92 17.14
C GLY A 725 -38.78 3.29 16.83
N ASN A 726 -39.32 4.06 15.89
CA ASN A 726 -38.96 5.47 15.71
C ASN A 726 -39.76 6.35 16.69
N MET A 727 -39.19 7.49 17.06
CA MET A 727 -39.92 8.53 17.79
C MET A 727 -40.69 9.38 16.80
N ARG A 728 -41.96 9.70 17.09
CA ARG A 728 -42.79 10.55 16.22
C ARG A 728 -43.39 11.72 16.99
N VAL A 729 -43.25 12.92 16.41
CA VAL A 729 -43.79 14.17 16.95
C VAL A 729 -44.70 14.86 15.93
N VAL A 730 -45.78 15.46 16.42
CA VAL A 730 -46.64 16.38 15.65
C VAL A 730 -46.62 17.73 16.34
N VAL A 731 -46.36 18.79 15.57
CA VAL A 731 -46.23 20.15 16.10
C VAL A 731 -47.40 21.03 15.69
N GLU A 732 -47.77 22.00 16.54
CA GLU A 732 -48.93 22.87 16.31
C GLU A 732 -48.58 24.26 15.77
N LYS A 733 -47.31 24.68 15.85
CA LYS A 733 -46.85 26.04 15.52
C LYS A 733 -45.67 25.97 14.54
N SER A 734 -45.65 26.84 13.52
CA SER A 734 -44.51 26.93 12.60
C SER A 734 -43.37 27.71 13.25
N THR A 735 -42.45 27.04 13.94
CA THR A 735 -41.35 27.67 14.71
C THR A 735 -40.16 26.73 14.83
N SER A 736 -39.08 27.19 15.47
CA SER A 736 -38.00 26.36 15.99
C SER A 736 -38.44 25.47 17.15
N TYR A 737 -37.98 24.23 17.12
CA TYR A 737 -38.14 23.22 18.17
C TYR A 737 -36.77 22.68 18.58
N LYS A 738 -36.56 22.44 19.88
CA LYS A 738 -35.37 21.77 20.43
C LYS A 738 -35.70 20.29 20.57
N PHE A 739 -34.86 19.45 19.96
CA PHE A 739 -34.83 18.02 20.19
C PHE A 739 -33.66 17.72 21.11
N GLU A 740 -33.94 17.10 22.25
CA GLU A 740 -32.97 16.89 23.31
C GLU A 740 -33.03 15.45 23.84
N VAL A 741 -31.86 14.90 24.16
CA VAL A 741 -31.69 13.66 24.91
C VAL A 741 -30.78 13.92 26.11
N ASN A 742 -31.30 13.69 27.31
CA ASN A 742 -30.64 13.94 28.59
C ASN A 742 -30.16 12.63 29.23
N PHE A 743 -28.98 12.69 29.86
CA PHE A 743 -28.26 11.58 30.48
C PHE A 743 -27.92 11.85 31.96
N ASP A 744 -28.78 12.60 32.66
CA ASP A 744 -28.71 12.76 34.12
C ASP A 744 -29.01 11.44 34.85
N THR A 745 -29.71 10.51 34.18
CA THR A 745 -30.01 9.17 34.67
C THR A 745 -29.45 8.10 33.74
N ALA A 746 -29.38 6.85 34.23
CA ALA A 746 -28.92 5.71 33.43
C ALA A 746 -29.82 5.41 32.23
N GLU A 747 -31.13 5.66 32.35
CA GLU A 747 -32.06 5.63 31.21
C GLU A 747 -32.10 7.02 30.57
N PRO A 748 -31.79 7.17 29.27
CA PRO A 748 -31.84 8.46 28.60
C PRO A 748 -33.27 9.01 28.52
N VAL A 749 -33.42 10.32 28.71
CA VAL A 749 -34.72 11.00 28.67
C VAL A 749 -34.78 11.93 27.47
N VAL A 750 -35.75 11.73 26.58
CA VAL A 750 -35.98 12.58 25.41
C VAL A 750 -37.02 13.65 25.69
N LYS A 751 -36.74 14.87 25.24
CA LYS A 751 -37.65 16.00 25.28
C LYS A 751 -37.66 16.71 23.93
N VAL A 752 -38.88 16.98 23.44
CA VAL A 752 -39.12 17.90 22.33
C VAL A 752 -39.90 19.09 22.85
N SER A 753 -39.38 20.31 22.63
CA SER A 753 -39.99 21.54 23.12
C SER A 753 -39.88 22.68 22.11
N GLU A 754 -40.76 23.69 22.20
CA GLU A 754 -40.59 24.93 21.43
C GLU A 754 -39.30 25.65 21.85
N ALA A 755 -38.54 26.15 20.87
CA ALA A 755 -37.24 26.78 21.09
C ALA A 755 -37.16 28.16 20.41
N PRO A 756 -38.03 29.11 20.78
CA PRO A 756 -38.22 30.34 20.03
C PRO A 756 -36.94 31.19 19.97
N LEU A 757 -36.57 31.58 18.75
CA LEU A 757 -35.48 32.52 18.47
C LEU A 757 -36.06 33.87 18.07
N TYR A 758 -35.39 34.96 18.43
CA TYR A 758 -35.90 36.31 18.25
C TYR A 758 -34.91 37.19 17.50
N LEU A 759 -35.43 38.03 16.60
CA LEU A 759 -34.69 39.14 16.02
C LEU A 759 -34.89 40.38 16.91
N ARG A 760 -33.91 40.68 17.77
CA ARG A 760 -34.03 41.69 18.83
C ARG A 760 -33.20 42.91 18.49
N GLY A 761 -33.79 44.10 18.51
CA GLY A 761 -33.08 45.31 18.09
C GLY A 761 -33.92 46.58 18.02
N SER A 762 -33.29 47.69 17.63
CA SER A 762 -33.99 48.96 17.41
C SER A 762 -34.93 48.96 16.21
N ILE A 763 -34.80 47.98 15.32
CA ILE A 763 -35.71 47.75 14.18
C ILE A 763 -36.94 46.89 14.51
N THR A 764 -36.94 46.25 15.69
CA THR A 764 -38.05 45.44 16.21
C THR A 764 -38.36 45.89 17.64
N ASP A 765 -37.87 45.14 18.63
CA ASP A 765 -37.85 45.48 20.05
C ASP A 765 -36.64 44.78 20.70
N TRP A 766 -36.08 45.33 21.77
CA TRP A 766 -34.98 44.70 22.51
C TRP A 766 -35.47 43.60 23.47
N GLY A 767 -36.77 43.54 23.78
CA GLY A 767 -37.43 42.44 24.46
C GLY A 767 -37.68 41.24 23.53
N ALA A 768 -38.03 40.10 24.11
CA ALA A 768 -38.54 38.94 23.38
C ALA A 768 -40.07 38.97 23.39
N SER A 769 -40.70 38.77 22.24
CA SER A 769 -42.15 38.76 22.08
C SER A 769 -42.54 38.02 20.81
N ASP A 770 -43.81 37.63 20.69
CA ASP A 770 -44.35 37.04 19.44
C ASP A 770 -44.15 37.95 18.22
N ALA A 771 -44.05 39.28 18.41
CA ALA A 771 -43.91 40.25 17.32
C ALA A 771 -42.51 40.25 16.68
N ASN A 772 -41.50 39.73 17.36
CA ASN A 772 -40.13 39.66 16.88
C ASN A 772 -39.52 38.25 16.94
N GLN A 773 -40.38 37.24 17.03
CA GLN A 773 -39.99 35.85 16.92
C GLN A 773 -39.69 35.50 15.46
N LEU A 774 -38.55 34.86 15.22
CA LEU A 774 -38.22 34.24 13.95
C LEU A 774 -39.03 32.94 13.80
N MET A 775 -39.70 32.78 12.67
CA MET A 775 -40.61 31.67 12.42
C MET A 775 -40.06 30.76 11.32
N PHE A 776 -40.50 29.50 11.32
CA PHE A 776 -40.28 28.63 10.16
C PHE A 776 -41.28 29.03 9.05
N MET A 777 -40.79 29.17 7.82
CA MET A 777 -41.61 29.51 6.66
C MET A 777 -41.56 28.36 5.65
N GLY A 778 -42.64 27.57 5.58
CA GLY A 778 -42.82 26.55 4.55
C GLY A 778 -42.85 27.16 3.15
N SER A 779 -42.29 26.44 2.17
CA SER A 779 -42.25 26.84 0.77
C SER A 779 -43.41 26.28 -0.04
N ASP A 780 -44.04 25.20 0.42
CA ASP A 780 -45.17 24.51 -0.20
C ASP A 780 -46.33 24.33 0.78
N ALA A 781 -47.35 25.18 0.63
CA ALA A 781 -48.58 25.11 1.44
C ALA A 781 -49.35 23.78 1.35
N GLY A 782 -49.01 22.88 0.41
CA GLY A 782 -49.57 21.53 0.31
C GLY A 782 -48.83 20.47 1.14
N ASN A 783 -47.66 20.79 1.70
CA ASN A 783 -46.77 19.86 2.38
C ASN A 783 -46.39 20.36 3.78
N THR A 784 -47.14 20.00 4.81
CA THR A 784 -46.81 20.39 6.19
C THR A 784 -45.60 19.65 6.77
N ALA A 785 -45.00 18.70 6.04
CA ALA A 785 -43.80 17.99 6.48
C ALA A 785 -42.50 18.71 6.11
N GLU A 786 -42.58 19.98 5.70
CA GLU A 786 -41.41 20.81 5.47
C GLU A 786 -40.67 21.12 6.77
N THR A 787 -39.35 21.14 6.66
CA THR A 787 -38.44 21.42 7.76
C THR A 787 -37.24 22.22 7.22
N SER A 788 -36.64 23.06 8.05
CA SER A 788 -35.34 23.67 7.72
C SER A 788 -34.64 24.19 8.97
N ARG A 789 -33.38 24.60 8.80
CA ARG A 789 -32.64 25.40 9.79
C ARG A 789 -32.69 26.89 9.51
N THR A 790 -33.59 27.33 8.63
CA THR A 790 -33.76 28.74 8.30
C THR A 790 -35.01 29.28 8.97
N TYR A 791 -34.83 30.30 9.80
CA TYR A 791 -35.88 30.99 10.51
C TYR A 791 -35.98 32.40 9.97
N SER A 792 -37.18 32.82 9.62
CA SER A 792 -37.39 34.09 8.93
C SER A 792 -38.49 34.92 9.55
N MET A 793 -38.40 36.23 9.36
CA MET A 793 -39.49 37.14 9.67
C MET A 793 -39.45 38.37 8.75
N GLU A 794 -40.61 38.97 8.54
CA GLU A 794 -40.73 40.24 7.83
C GLU A 794 -40.63 41.40 8.80
N VAL A 795 -39.77 42.36 8.48
CA VAL A 795 -39.59 43.57 9.29
C VAL A 795 -39.73 44.79 8.39
N THR A 796 -40.56 45.74 8.82
CA THR A 796 -40.63 47.05 8.18
C THR A 796 -39.71 48.01 8.94
N ILE A 797 -38.61 48.40 8.31
CA ILE A 797 -37.65 49.34 8.88
C ILE A 797 -37.97 50.77 8.43
N SER A 798 -37.72 51.74 9.30
CA SER A 798 -37.97 53.17 9.03
C SER A 798 -36.70 53.98 8.77
N GLY A 799 -35.53 53.36 8.92
CA GLY A 799 -34.21 53.95 8.77
C GLY A 799 -33.12 53.04 9.35
N PRO A 800 -31.90 53.57 9.54
CA PRO A 800 -30.78 52.82 10.10
C PRO A 800 -31.07 52.33 11.52
N GLY A 801 -30.51 51.17 11.87
CA GLY A 801 -30.70 50.57 13.17
C GLY A 801 -29.68 49.48 13.47
N GLU A 802 -29.94 48.73 14.54
CA GLU A 802 -29.11 47.63 15.01
C GLU A 802 -30.00 46.51 15.56
N PHE A 803 -29.56 45.27 15.43
CA PHE A 803 -30.26 44.09 15.93
C PHE A 803 -29.32 42.92 16.21
N LYS A 804 -29.87 41.85 16.78
CA LYS A 804 -29.21 40.58 17.08
C LYS A 804 -30.19 39.43 16.90
N VAL A 805 -29.66 38.21 16.79
CA VAL A 805 -30.45 36.98 16.92
C VAL A 805 -30.19 36.39 18.28
N ALA A 806 -31.21 36.24 19.11
CA ALA A 806 -31.04 35.71 20.46
C ALA A 806 -32.26 34.92 20.94
N ASP A 807 -32.03 34.05 21.93
CA ASP A 807 -33.11 33.52 22.75
C ASP A 807 -33.65 34.58 23.73
N GLU A 808 -34.69 34.23 24.50
CA GLU A 808 -35.29 35.15 25.48
C GLU A 808 -34.28 35.62 26.54
N GLY A 809 -33.37 34.74 26.95
CA GLY A 809 -32.38 34.95 28.00
C GLY A 809 -31.07 35.60 27.56
N TRP A 810 -30.92 35.99 26.28
CA TRP A 810 -29.67 36.48 25.70
C TRP A 810 -28.51 35.48 25.79
N GLY A 811 -28.76 34.24 25.37
CA GLY A 811 -27.82 33.11 25.48
C GLY A 811 -28.12 32.22 26.68
N GLY A 812 -29.40 32.16 27.09
CA GLY A 812 -29.88 31.34 28.20
C GLY A 812 -29.93 29.86 27.83
N SER A 813 -31.08 29.22 28.04
CA SER A 813 -31.27 27.76 27.88
C SER A 813 -31.05 27.21 26.46
N LEU A 814 -31.01 28.07 25.44
CA LEU A 814 -30.72 27.66 24.06
C LEU A 814 -29.30 28.07 23.62
N GLY A 815 -28.60 28.92 24.39
CA GLY A 815 -27.26 29.41 24.03
C GLY A 815 -27.24 30.41 22.86
N TYR A 816 -28.37 31.03 22.49
CA TYR A 816 -28.42 31.95 21.35
C TYR A 816 -28.22 33.40 21.77
N ASN A 817 -27.07 33.96 21.39
CA ASN A 817 -26.76 35.39 21.49
C ASN A 817 -25.79 35.80 20.36
N TYR A 818 -26.31 35.86 19.14
CA TYR A 818 -25.55 36.04 17.93
C TYR A 818 -25.55 37.48 17.44
N GLY A 819 -24.34 37.91 17.06
CA GLY A 819 -24.05 39.23 16.53
C GLY A 819 -22.91 39.15 15.53
N VAL A 820 -22.14 40.23 15.42
CA VAL A 820 -20.97 40.31 14.53
C VAL A 820 -19.66 40.22 15.31
N GLU A 821 -18.61 39.73 14.66
CA GLU A 821 -17.28 39.71 15.25
C GLU A 821 -16.75 41.14 15.43
N VAL A 822 -16.83 41.95 14.37
CA VAL A 822 -16.37 43.34 14.34
C VAL A 822 -17.56 44.28 14.57
N ALA A 823 -17.51 45.07 15.64
CA ALA A 823 -18.54 46.05 15.95
C ALA A 823 -18.74 47.05 14.80
N GLY A 824 -20.02 47.34 14.48
CA GLY A 824 -20.39 48.26 13.41
C GLY A 824 -20.49 47.62 12.02
N THR A 825 -20.20 46.31 11.88
CA THR A 825 -20.50 45.54 10.66
C THR A 825 -22.00 45.56 10.38
N LYS A 826 -22.35 45.78 9.11
CA LYS A 826 -23.74 45.92 8.66
C LYS A 826 -24.14 44.80 7.72
N VAL A 827 -25.43 44.44 7.72
CA VAL A 827 -25.98 43.59 6.66
C VAL A 827 -25.97 44.32 5.32
N GLU A 828 -25.69 43.57 4.26
CA GLU A 828 -25.84 44.03 2.87
C GLU A 828 -27.02 43.28 2.22
N LEU A 829 -27.77 43.97 1.36
CA LEU A 829 -28.99 43.41 0.77
C LEU A 829 -28.64 42.22 -0.14
N GLY A 830 -29.24 41.06 0.14
CA GLY A 830 -29.04 39.81 -0.61
C GLY A 830 -27.72 39.11 -0.34
N VAL A 831 -26.91 39.59 0.61
CA VAL A 831 -25.63 39.00 0.99
C VAL A 831 -25.76 38.35 2.36
N ALA A 832 -25.31 37.10 2.46
CA ALA A 832 -25.26 36.39 3.74
C ALA A 832 -24.15 36.97 4.62
N LEU A 833 -24.51 37.39 5.83
CA LEU A 833 -23.59 37.86 6.85
C LEU A 833 -23.37 36.78 7.90
N THR A 834 -22.13 36.29 8.04
CA THR A 834 -21.74 35.35 9.09
C THR A 834 -21.89 35.98 10.47
N LEU A 835 -22.52 35.24 11.38
CA LEU A 835 -22.72 35.64 12.76
C LEU A 835 -21.84 34.81 13.70
N VAL A 836 -21.46 35.42 14.82
CA VAL A 836 -20.71 34.76 15.90
C VAL A 836 -21.40 35.01 17.23
N GLN A 837 -21.18 34.14 18.21
CA GLN A 837 -21.58 34.43 19.60
C GLN A 837 -20.76 35.63 20.09
N SER A 838 -21.41 36.77 20.23
CA SER A 838 -20.74 38.04 20.50
C SER A 838 -21.73 39.01 21.09
N ASN A 839 -21.26 39.94 21.92
CA ASN A 839 -22.09 41.03 22.43
C ASN A 839 -22.27 42.19 21.44
N ASN A 840 -21.54 42.20 20.33
CA ASN A 840 -21.69 43.24 19.31
C ASN A 840 -23.02 43.10 18.56
N ASN A 841 -23.64 44.23 18.21
CA ASN A 841 -24.87 44.25 17.42
C ASN A 841 -24.58 44.19 15.91
N ILE A 842 -25.53 43.63 15.16
CA ILE A 842 -25.56 43.65 13.70
C ILE A 842 -26.15 45.00 13.27
N GLY A 843 -25.39 45.78 12.50
CA GLY A 843 -25.89 47.05 11.96
C GLY A 843 -26.77 46.85 10.73
N ILE A 844 -27.70 47.78 10.51
CA ILE A 844 -28.48 47.86 9.27
C ILE A 844 -28.62 49.32 8.83
N ASP A 845 -28.41 49.56 7.54
CA ASP A 845 -28.45 50.88 6.93
C ASP A 845 -29.10 50.79 5.55
N LEU A 846 -30.35 50.32 5.56
CA LEU A 846 -31.17 50.17 4.36
C LEU A 846 -32.28 51.25 4.36
N PRO A 847 -32.76 51.66 3.17
CA PRO A 847 -33.89 52.59 3.06
C PRO A 847 -35.14 52.08 3.80
N ALA A 848 -36.06 52.99 4.12
CA ALA A 848 -37.34 52.58 4.70
C ALA A 848 -38.10 51.64 3.73
N GLY A 849 -38.53 50.50 4.24
CA GLY A 849 -39.11 49.43 3.43
C GLY A 849 -39.38 48.18 4.26
N THR A 850 -40.02 47.19 3.63
CA THR A 850 -40.24 45.87 4.21
C THR A 850 -39.21 44.91 3.66
N TYR A 851 -38.55 44.19 4.56
CA TYR A 851 -37.49 43.23 4.23
C TYR A 851 -37.77 41.90 4.91
N LEU A 852 -37.34 40.82 4.25
CA LEU A 852 -37.31 39.49 4.83
C LEU A 852 -35.93 39.25 5.45
N PHE A 853 -35.91 39.02 6.75
CA PHE A 853 -34.72 38.62 7.50
C PHE A 853 -34.74 37.11 7.61
N SER A 854 -33.69 36.44 7.15
CA SER A 854 -33.54 34.99 7.19
C SER A 854 -32.27 34.63 7.93
N PHE A 855 -32.45 34.04 9.10
CA PHE A 855 -31.38 33.47 9.91
C PHE A 855 -31.25 31.98 9.59
N GLU A 856 -30.12 31.58 9.03
CA GLU A 856 -29.78 30.18 8.78
C GLU A 856 -28.89 29.68 9.91
N ASP A 857 -29.39 28.73 10.69
CA ASP A 857 -28.69 28.08 11.81
C ASP A 857 -27.90 26.84 11.35
N GLY A 858 -27.18 26.96 10.25
CA GLY A 858 -26.24 25.94 9.78
C GLY A 858 -24.89 26.00 10.51
N VAL A 859 -23.88 25.32 9.96
CA VAL A 859 -22.49 25.32 10.48
C VAL A 859 -21.92 26.75 10.57
N SER A 860 -22.19 27.57 9.55
CA SER A 860 -21.63 28.93 9.43
C SER A 860 -22.50 30.05 10.03
N LYS A 861 -23.72 29.74 10.48
CA LYS A 861 -24.70 30.66 11.09
C LYS A 861 -24.80 32.03 10.41
N THR A 862 -25.70 32.18 9.44
CA THR A 862 -25.75 33.39 8.60
C THR A 862 -27.06 34.17 8.73
N MET A 863 -26.98 35.48 8.55
CA MET A 863 -28.14 36.38 8.40
C MET A 863 -28.17 36.93 6.98
N THR A 864 -29.25 36.67 6.25
CA THR A 864 -29.50 37.26 4.93
C THR A 864 -30.72 38.17 4.99
N VAL A 865 -30.60 39.37 4.43
CA VAL A 865 -31.71 40.33 4.35
C VAL A 865 -32.07 40.56 2.89
N THR A 866 -33.32 40.31 2.50
CA THR A 866 -33.80 40.50 1.13
C THR A 866 -34.96 41.49 1.07
N ALA A 867 -35.11 42.18 -0.06
CA ALA A 867 -36.24 43.09 -0.27
C ALA A 867 -37.49 42.28 -0.61
N LYS A 868 -38.64 42.70 -0.08
CA LYS A 868 -39.94 42.06 -0.34
C LYS A 868 -40.73 42.78 -1.44
#